data_AF-A0A485KUW3-F1
#
_entry.id   AF-A0A485KUW3-F1
#
_cell.length_a   1.000
_cell.length_b   1.000
_cell.length_c   1.000
_cell.angle_alpha   90.00
_cell.angle_beta   90.00
_cell.angle_gamma   90.00
#
_symmetry.space_group_name_H-M   'P 1'
#
loop_
_entity.id
_entity.type
_entity.pdbx_description
1 polymer ?
#
loop_
_entity_poly.entity_id
_entity_poly.type
_entity_poly.pdbx_seq_one_letter_code
_entity_poly.pdbx_strand_id
1 'polypeptide(L)'
;MASREKAALWQSSFRTIPASAIHLEAQLLNRSQFWCIRAASYAGAAIAVLQYRQSSREGLLWDATLQYMDKLLTTVHPNLVHVLGVATASDDDPHPVMILMDKYTTSLYDLLHVQRVTLSDSAIVHIAQGIVAAIAFCRGAGLRHLTSRKVLLDAAGRVKILGLYQRDILDRAQVPRPASPYDPPPHSVVASDAEPTLAATDVYAFGVLLWEMCCNQVPSVELFGRLAQMSVQHPRIDLEGLARMCLADDPADRPMATEVYDVLVKLQISLPPLPEDGALVTRLQVTTATPTALLLPDVAIDPSPAVATKRLEAVEAQVLEEQRNFDVVVGQLEFAHTEIATLERAVAAKENERLGMQARVTDILARVAELERSLADAVDARDQWQHQATRLEKEVRALEALNQAHIETLLRRKHEVDHMAHQVQQIQHERVEMEYHLTDTEQHMKNEKELSDELSVRWQQTIKRVEEERRMREKAERGLADLRMQNKTLLEQVKEWNPETGTATVARHRAYETQVREKETHIQHLLLEMVTFRAEMSHMEATVATCQSELQGTLTRHSDLQARFDALEQEYLQTQTLCQDQTRAIEAFETATREHEAAFAAVQKDLRATEDELKAETQKRIDQELALKSRRCLDLSCDAPPFLIQTSGYCRECHERREQEAADHLRQLDMERQNQPPDQVVRDAFAQGGLASLLDTIERFQSHADILVAGCKKMQAVCEATGHVKDTVGDVDGFKRLVAMVGAYTTDAVVQLATVRLMGVLAFNHDVNRVRLVAEGGLGVVLAGMAQHPNDKGLQQCSCTTLTNLAHNCEGNRRKILAQDGIERVLDAMQTFPHDCGLQQCCCWALISLAGSDYMCEHIAARGGVGGVVAAMLNCHADAGVQYYGSWALLNLVSGIDTVQSFARQEGAIEVCEAAMACFADHDGIQDKAGSVVDVLSVDLPDTESPLPSSS
;
A
#
# COMPACT_ATOMS: atom_id res chain seq x y z
N MET A 1 -0.80 -25.61 -16.38
CA MET A 1 0.06 -26.57 -17.12
C MET A 1 0.38 -26.10 -18.55
N ALA A 2 -0.55 -25.47 -19.29
CA ALA A 2 -0.28 -24.94 -20.63
C ALA A 2 0.74 -23.77 -20.73
N SER A 3 1.07 -23.07 -19.63
CA SER A 3 2.13 -22.03 -19.65
C SER A 3 3.54 -22.60 -19.42
N ARG A 4 3.68 -23.76 -18.77
CA ARG A 4 4.98 -24.40 -18.54
C ARG A 4 5.51 -25.10 -19.79
N GLU A 5 4.64 -25.64 -20.65
CA GLU A 5 5.05 -26.20 -21.95
C GLU A 5 5.43 -25.13 -22.97
N LYS A 6 4.88 -23.91 -22.88
CA LYS A 6 5.29 -22.77 -23.73
C LYS A 6 6.63 -22.17 -23.31
N ALA A 7 6.99 -22.23 -22.03
CA ALA A 7 8.29 -21.76 -21.53
C ALA A 7 9.47 -22.62 -22.04
N ALA A 8 9.23 -23.90 -22.33
CA ALA A 8 10.26 -24.83 -22.82
C ALA A 8 10.68 -24.61 -24.29
N LEU A 9 9.84 -23.97 -25.12
CA LEU A 9 10.16 -23.62 -26.51
C LEU A 9 11.06 -22.37 -26.63
N TRP A 10 11.21 -21.63 -25.54
CA TRP A 10 11.79 -20.29 -25.52
C TRP A 10 13.31 -20.27 -25.27
N GLN A 11 13.84 -21.33 -24.67
CA GLN A 11 15.24 -21.40 -24.23
C GLN A 11 16.22 -21.88 -25.32
N SER A 12 15.75 -22.43 -26.44
CA SER A 12 16.65 -23.10 -27.42
C SER A 12 17.04 -22.28 -28.66
N SER A 13 16.45 -21.10 -28.90
CA SER A 13 16.51 -20.44 -30.22
C SER A 13 16.84 -18.95 -30.24
N PHE A 14 16.78 -18.24 -29.11
CA PHE A 14 16.93 -16.78 -29.08
C PHE A 14 18.27 -16.33 -28.47
N ARG A 15 18.80 -15.20 -28.96
CA ARG A 15 19.90 -14.49 -28.28
C ARG A 15 19.35 -13.79 -27.03
N THR A 16 19.25 -14.54 -25.94
CA THR A 16 18.85 -14.04 -24.62
C THR A 16 20.04 -13.37 -23.94
N ILE A 17 19.82 -12.17 -23.42
CA ILE A 17 20.84 -11.38 -22.74
C ILE A 17 20.33 -11.08 -21.32
N PRO A 18 21.12 -11.32 -20.26
CA PRO A 18 20.67 -10.98 -18.92
C PRO A 18 20.50 -9.46 -18.81
N ALA A 19 19.39 -8.98 -18.25
CA ALA A 19 19.11 -7.56 -18.11
C ALA A 19 20.20 -6.83 -17.28
N SER A 20 20.88 -7.53 -16.38
CA SER A 20 22.02 -7.03 -15.61
C SER A 20 23.23 -6.65 -16.48
N ALA A 21 23.38 -7.23 -17.67
CA ALA A 21 24.46 -6.91 -18.60
C ALA A 21 24.18 -5.65 -19.45
N ILE A 22 23.01 -5.03 -19.30
CA ILE A 22 22.58 -3.88 -20.08
C ILE A 22 22.59 -2.64 -19.18
N HIS A 23 23.39 -1.64 -19.54
CA HIS A 23 23.44 -0.37 -18.82
C HIS A 23 22.48 0.62 -19.47
N LEU A 24 21.33 0.86 -18.84
CA LEU A 24 20.35 1.85 -19.29
C LEU A 24 20.88 3.27 -19.13
N GLU A 25 20.82 4.06 -20.21
CA GLU A 25 21.13 5.49 -20.15
C GLU A 25 19.89 6.30 -19.74
N ALA A 26 20.11 7.51 -19.21
CA ALA A 26 19.02 8.41 -18.85
C ALA A 26 18.22 8.91 -20.08
N GLN A 27 18.87 8.93 -21.26
CA GLN A 27 18.30 9.44 -22.49
C GLN A 27 17.11 8.57 -22.98
N LEU A 28 15.92 9.14 -22.94
CA LEU A 28 14.71 8.58 -23.54
C LEU A 28 14.69 8.94 -25.03
N LEU A 29 14.71 7.94 -25.91
CA LEU A 29 14.71 8.14 -27.36
C LEU A 29 13.29 8.29 -27.91
N ASN A 30 12.34 7.50 -27.40
CA ASN A 30 10.95 7.57 -27.81
C ASN A 30 10.02 7.06 -26.70
N ARG A 31 8.80 7.59 -26.62
CA ARG A 31 7.78 7.10 -25.67
C ARG A 31 6.41 7.09 -26.32
N SER A 32 5.71 5.98 -26.16
CA SER A 32 4.31 5.83 -26.55
C SER A 32 3.42 5.53 -25.33
N GLN A 33 2.14 5.31 -25.59
CA GLN A 33 1.19 4.82 -24.58
C GLN A 33 1.57 3.42 -24.06
N PHE A 34 2.18 2.57 -24.91
CA PHE A 34 2.38 1.14 -24.63
C PHE A 34 3.84 0.74 -24.42
N TRP A 35 4.80 1.51 -24.93
CA TRP A 35 6.24 1.21 -24.79
C TRP A 35 7.06 2.48 -24.60
N CYS A 36 8.27 2.32 -24.08
CA CYS A 36 9.34 3.32 -24.12
C CYS A 36 10.57 2.74 -24.80
N ILE A 37 11.29 3.60 -25.52
CA ILE A 37 12.57 3.28 -26.14
C ILE A 37 13.62 4.15 -25.49
N ARG A 38 14.61 3.52 -24.86
CA ARG A 38 15.68 4.19 -24.14
C ARG A 38 17.00 3.90 -24.80
N ALA A 39 17.93 4.84 -24.69
CA ALA A 39 19.31 4.55 -25.01
C ALA A 39 19.90 3.64 -23.91
N ALA A 40 20.79 2.74 -24.32
CA ALA A 40 21.50 1.85 -23.41
C ALA A 40 22.87 1.49 -24.00
N SER A 41 23.71 0.86 -23.20
CA SER A 41 24.95 0.25 -23.68
C SER A 41 25.02 -1.23 -23.31
N TYR A 42 25.54 -2.02 -24.24
CA TYR A 42 25.76 -3.46 -24.08
C TYR A 42 27.12 -3.83 -24.67
N ALA A 43 27.97 -4.47 -23.87
CA ALA A 43 29.35 -4.81 -24.24
C ALA A 43 30.16 -3.61 -24.81
N GLY A 44 29.92 -2.40 -24.29
CA GLY A 44 30.58 -1.17 -24.73
C GLY A 44 30.02 -0.56 -26.04
N ALA A 45 29.04 -1.19 -26.69
CA ALA A 45 28.35 -0.64 -27.86
C ALA A 45 27.08 0.11 -27.45
N ALA A 46 26.82 1.25 -28.09
CA ALA A 46 25.60 2.02 -27.88
C ALA A 46 24.42 1.37 -28.62
N ILE A 47 23.38 1.02 -27.87
CA ILE A 47 22.17 0.34 -28.34
C ILE A 47 20.91 1.10 -27.93
N ALA A 48 19.78 0.74 -28.51
CA ALA A 48 18.47 1.16 -28.05
C ALA A 48 17.73 -0.05 -27.47
N VAL A 49 16.94 0.18 -26.43
CA VAL A 49 16.11 -0.85 -25.82
C VAL A 49 14.65 -0.43 -25.81
N LEU A 50 13.77 -1.33 -26.25
CA LEU A 50 12.32 -1.15 -26.16
C LEU A 50 11.81 -1.95 -24.96
N GLN A 51 11.09 -1.25 -24.08
CA GLN A 51 10.41 -1.84 -22.94
C GLN A 51 8.91 -1.55 -23.03
N TYR A 52 8.07 -2.56 -22.81
CA TYR A 52 6.65 -2.30 -22.63
C TYR A 52 6.41 -1.58 -21.31
N ARG A 53 5.39 -0.73 -21.29
CA ARG A 53 5.02 0.02 -20.09
C ARG A 53 4.11 -0.84 -19.22
N GLN A 54 4.33 -0.73 -17.91
CA GLN A 54 3.50 -1.39 -16.92
C GLN A 54 2.03 -1.00 -17.10
N SER A 55 1.22 -1.98 -17.50
CA SER A 55 -0.20 -1.82 -17.80
C SER A 55 -0.89 -3.18 -17.80
N SER A 56 -2.23 -3.18 -17.74
CA SER A 56 -3.01 -4.43 -17.82
C SER A 56 -2.83 -5.21 -19.15
N ARG A 57 -2.18 -4.61 -20.15
CA ARG A 57 -1.92 -5.20 -21.48
C ARG A 57 -0.47 -5.62 -21.69
N GLU A 58 0.41 -5.38 -20.73
CA GLU A 58 1.85 -5.69 -20.85
C GLU A 58 2.10 -7.17 -21.17
N GLY A 59 1.44 -8.08 -20.46
CA GLY A 59 1.55 -9.53 -20.74
C GLY A 59 1.08 -9.90 -22.15
N LEU A 60 -0.06 -9.33 -22.60
CA LEU A 60 -0.59 -9.57 -23.95
C LEU A 60 0.33 -9.05 -25.06
N LEU A 61 1.02 -7.92 -24.81
CA LEU A 61 1.99 -7.34 -25.74
C LEU A 61 3.23 -8.23 -25.84
N TRP A 62 3.75 -8.73 -24.72
CA TRP A 62 4.84 -9.70 -24.75
C TRP A 62 4.44 -10.99 -25.46
N ASP A 63 3.31 -11.60 -25.11
CA ASP A 63 2.81 -12.82 -25.75
C ASP A 63 2.67 -12.68 -27.28
N ALA A 64 2.23 -11.52 -27.76
CA ALA A 64 2.14 -11.21 -29.18
C ALA A 64 3.51 -11.03 -29.83
N THR A 65 4.41 -10.29 -29.18
CA THR A 65 5.77 -9.99 -29.67
C THR A 65 6.61 -11.23 -29.87
N LEU A 66 6.47 -12.22 -28.99
CA LEU A 66 7.26 -13.44 -29.02
C LEU A 66 6.94 -14.33 -30.21
N GLN A 67 5.71 -14.25 -30.75
CA GLN A 67 5.34 -14.92 -31.99
C GLN A 67 6.07 -14.37 -33.22
N TYR A 68 6.59 -13.14 -33.12
CA TYR A 68 7.29 -12.45 -34.19
C TYR A 68 8.81 -12.37 -33.98
N MET A 69 9.32 -12.84 -32.85
CA MET A 69 10.71 -12.63 -32.46
C MET A 69 11.72 -13.30 -33.41
N ASP A 70 11.44 -14.53 -33.85
CA ASP A 70 12.29 -15.23 -34.83
C ASP A 70 12.40 -14.43 -36.13
N LYS A 71 11.27 -13.87 -36.59
CA LYS A 71 11.25 -13.05 -37.80
C LYS A 71 12.00 -11.73 -37.59
N LEU A 72 11.83 -11.09 -36.43
CA LEU A 72 12.52 -9.84 -36.11
C LEU A 72 14.05 -10.02 -36.06
N LEU A 73 14.53 -11.12 -35.47
CA LEU A 73 15.96 -11.40 -35.35
C LEU A 73 16.62 -11.84 -36.67
N THR A 74 15.88 -12.57 -37.52
CA THR A 74 16.39 -13.06 -38.82
C THR A 74 16.28 -12.02 -39.93
N THR A 75 15.42 -11.00 -39.78
CA THR A 75 15.23 -9.97 -40.80
C THR A 75 16.34 -8.93 -40.73
N VAL A 76 17.23 -8.95 -41.72
CA VAL A 76 18.33 -7.99 -41.87
C VAL A 76 18.18 -7.26 -43.20
N HIS A 77 18.05 -5.94 -43.15
CA HIS A 77 17.96 -5.09 -44.34
C HIS A 77 18.65 -3.75 -44.07
N PRO A 78 19.37 -3.15 -45.03
CA PRO A 78 20.08 -1.89 -44.83
C PRO A 78 19.18 -0.74 -44.39
N ASN A 79 17.88 -0.76 -44.73
CA ASN A 79 16.92 0.27 -44.36
C ASN A 79 15.96 -0.10 -43.22
N LEU A 80 16.19 -1.19 -42.50
CA LEU A 80 15.43 -1.54 -41.29
C LEU A 80 16.34 -1.44 -40.06
N VAL A 81 15.77 -1.09 -38.92
CA VAL A 81 16.46 -1.18 -37.63
C VAL A 81 16.66 -2.66 -37.29
N HIS A 82 17.89 -3.06 -37.00
CA HIS A 82 18.18 -4.45 -36.67
C HIS A 82 17.87 -4.74 -35.20
N VAL A 83 17.14 -5.83 -34.96
CA VAL A 83 16.88 -6.36 -33.61
C VAL A 83 18.03 -7.31 -33.24
N LEU A 84 18.72 -7.00 -32.14
CA LEU A 84 19.94 -7.68 -31.71
C LEU A 84 19.65 -8.88 -30.80
N GLY A 85 18.59 -8.79 -29.99
CA GLY A 85 18.27 -9.80 -28.99
C GLY A 85 17.14 -9.37 -28.05
N VAL A 86 16.84 -10.22 -27.07
CA VAL A 86 15.84 -9.98 -26.02
C VAL A 86 16.51 -10.10 -24.66
N ALA A 87 16.21 -9.17 -23.75
CA ALA A 87 16.69 -9.20 -22.39
C ALA A 87 15.73 -9.96 -21.47
N THR A 88 16.25 -10.79 -20.57
CA THR A 88 15.48 -11.50 -19.53
C THR A 88 15.81 -10.95 -18.14
N ALA A 89 14.84 -11.03 -17.21
CA ALA A 89 14.94 -10.41 -15.88
C ALA A 89 16.12 -10.95 -15.05
N SER A 90 16.37 -12.26 -15.12
CA SER A 90 17.55 -12.92 -14.55
C SER A 90 17.91 -14.16 -15.36
N ASP A 91 19.03 -14.82 -15.03
CA ASP A 91 19.39 -16.10 -15.64
C ASP A 91 18.42 -17.23 -15.23
N ASP A 92 17.79 -17.09 -14.05
CA ASP A 92 16.83 -18.06 -13.49
C ASP A 92 15.36 -17.74 -13.84
N ASP A 93 15.06 -16.51 -14.29
CA ASP A 93 13.73 -16.07 -14.71
C ASP A 93 13.69 -15.77 -16.23
N PRO A 94 13.09 -16.65 -17.05
CA PRO A 94 13.07 -16.52 -18.50
C PRO A 94 12.08 -15.45 -19.00
N HIS A 95 11.46 -14.63 -18.15
CA HIS A 95 10.52 -13.61 -18.60
C HIS A 95 11.23 -12.48 -19.38
N PRO A 96 10.77 -12.15 -20.61
CA PRO A 96 11.28 -11.01 -21.36
C PRO A 96 10.98 -9.70 -20.63
N VAL A 97 11.98 -8.82 -20.63
CA VAL A 97 11.84 -7.47 -20.08
C VAL A 97 12.20 -6.37 -21.08
N MET A 98 13.06 -6.66 -22.08
CA MET A 98 13.46 -5.66 -23.09
C MET A 98 13.75 -6.27 -24.46
N ILE A 99 13.60 -5.49 -25.52
CA ILE A 99 14.09 -5.83 -26.87
C ILE A 99 15.28 -4.92 -27.18
N LEU A 100 16.42 -5.50 -27.55
CA LEU A 100 17.63 -4.75 -27.92
C LEU A 100 17.66 -4.52 -29.43
N MET A 101 18.04 -3.31 -29.85
CA MET A 101 18.14 -2.93 -31.25
C MET A 101 19.25 -1.88 -31.47
N ASP A 102 19.60 -1.65 -32.74
CA ASP A 102 20.54 -0.59 -33.11
C ASP A 102 20.05 0.80 -32.64
N LYS A 103 20.96 1.61 -32.10
CA LYS A 103 20.68 2.98 -31.63
C LYS A 103 20.73 3.98 -32.77
N TYR A 104 19.64 4.75 -32.94
CA TYR A 104 19.59 5.94 -33.78
C TYR A 104 18.90 7.07 -33.01
N THR A 105 19.43 8.28 -33.11
CA THR A 105 19.00 9.42 -32.28
C THR A 105 18.09 10.41 -32.99
N THR A 106 18.04 10.39 -34.32
CA THR A 106 17.33 11.39 -35.12
C THR A 106 16.26 10.69 -35.96
N SER A 107 15.00 11.05 -35.73
CA SER A 107 13.89 10.65 -36.62
C SER A 107 13.65 11.71 -37.71
N LEU A 108 13.02 11.33 -38.81
CA LEU A 108 12.60 12.26 -39.87
C LEU A 108 11.65 13.33 -39.31
N TYR A 109 10.78 12.97 -38.35
CA TYR A 109 9.94 13.93 -37.66
C TYR A 109 10.76 14.99 -36.91
N ASP A 110 11.80 14.56 -36.17
CA ASP A 110 12.65 15.48 -35.43
C ASP A 110 13.44 16.40 -36.38
N LEU A 111 13.87 15.88 -37.52
CA LEU A 111 14.57 16.66 -38.53
C LEU A 111 13.67 17.76 -39.13
N LEU A 112 12.44 17.39 -39.54
CA LEU A 112 11.51 18.30 -40.21
C LEU A 112 10.84 19.29 -39.25
N HIS A 113 10.37 18.82 -38.09
CA HIS A 113 9.45 19.61 -37.24
C HIS A 113 10.09 20.13 -35.96
N VAL A 114 11.11 19.46 -35.42
CA VAL A 114 11.82 19.89 -34.21
C VAL A 114 13.02 20.77 -34.59
N GLN A 115 13.89 20.27 -35.46
CA GLN A 115 15.06 20.99 -35.97
C GLN A 115 14.71 21.95 -37.11
N ARG A 116 13.49 21.84 -37.66
CA ARG A 116 12.97 22.70 -38.75
C ARG A 116 13.87 22.75 -39.98
N VAL A 117 14.48 21.61 -40.32
CA VAL A 117 15.38 21.49 -41.47
C VAL A 117 14.56 21.38 -42.74
N THR A 118 14.73 22.34 -43.64
CA THR A 118 14.19 22.27 -45.00
C THR A 118 15.11 21.40 -45.86
N LEU A 119 14.62 20.21 -46.23
CA LEU A 119 15.38 19.25 -47.02
C LEU A 119 15.62 19.76 -48.45
N SER A 120 16.82 19.53 -48.97
CA SER A 120 17.11 19.71 -50.39
C SER A 120 16.43 18.64 -51.24
N ASP A 121 16.18 18.96 -52.51
CA ASP A 121 15.68 18.03 -53.53
C ASP A 121 16.41 16.67 -53.52
N SER A 122 17.75 16.68 -53.48
CA SER A 122 18.58 15.47 -53.40
C SER A 122 18.38 14.69 -52.10
N ALA A 123 18.17 15.38 -50.98
CA ALA A 123 17.91 14.76 -49.69
C ALA A 123 16.54 14.09 -49.63
N ILE A 124 15.51 14.74 -50.19
CA ILE A 124 14.15 14.18 -50.27
C ILE A 124 14.17 12.89 -51.10
N VAL A 125 14.79 12.91 -52.28
CA VAL A 125 14.88 11.72 -53.13
C VAL A 125 15.69 10.61 -52.46
N HIS A 126 16.80 10.93 -51.80
CA HIS A 126 17.61 9.94 -51.07
C HIS A 126 16.84 9.24 -49.94
N ILE A 127 16.14 10.02 -49.11
CA ILE A 127 15.34 9.48 -48.00
C ILE A 127 14.15 8.68 -48.57
N ALA A 128 13.49 9.19 -49.60
CA ALA A 128 12.39 8.50 -50.27
C ALA A 128 12.82 7.13 -50.83
N GLN A 129 13.99 7.04 -51.47
CA GLN A 129 14.55 5.77 -51.95
C GLN A 129 14.76 4.77 -50.81
N GLY A 130 15.33 5.22 -49.69
CA GLY A 130 15.55 4.36 -48.52
C GLY A 130 14.25 3.82 -47.91
N ILE A 131 13.19 4.64 -47.87
CA ILE A 131 11.87 4.21 -47.39
C ILE A 131 11.27 3.18 -48.34
N VAL A 132 11.25 3.48 -49.64
CA VAL A 132 10.62 2.62 -50.66
C VAL A 132 11.36 1.30 -50.81
N ALA A 133 12.70 1.29 -50.69
CA ALA A 133 13.49 0.06 -50.69
C ALA A 133 13.07 -0.89 -49.56
N ALA A 134 12.80 -0.35 -48.36
CA ALA A 134 12.31 -1.15 -47.24
C ALA A 134 10.88 -1.68 -47.49
N ILE A 135 10.00 -0.87 -48.10
CA ILE A 135 8.64 -1.30 -48.47
C ILE A 135 8.69 -2.42 -49.51
N ALA A 136 9.51 -2.26 -50.55
CA ALA A 136 9.70 -3.26 -51.60
C ALA A 136 10.28 -4.59 -51.07
N PHE A 137 11.16 -4.51 -50.06
CA PHE A 137 11.69 -5.68 -49.37
C PHE A 137 10.62 -6.40 -48.53
N CYS A 138 9.81 -5.66 -47.78
CA CYS A 138 8.82 -6.24 -46.87
C CYS A 138 7.59 -6.81 -47.59
N ARG A 139 7.24 -6.30 -48.79
CA ARG A 139 6.11 -6.79 -49.61
C ARG A 139 4.79 -6.90 -48.81
N GLY A 140 4.48 -5.89 -48.01
CA GLY A 140 3.27 -5.88 -47.16
C GLY A 140 3.38 -6.68 -45.85
N ALA A 141 4.52 -7.29 -45.56
CA ALA A 141 4.78 -7.94 -44.28
C ALA A 141 5.33 -6.97 -43.23
N GLY A 142 4.52 -6.67 -42.21
CA GLY A 142 5.00 -6.11 -40.95
C GLY A 142 5.21 -4.60 -40.86
N LEU A 143 5.29 -3.84 -41.95
CA LEU A 143 5.50 -2.39 -41.85
C LEU A 143 4.26 -1.67 -41.32
N ARG A 144 3.13 -1.67 -42.05
CA ARG A 144 1.70 -1.40 -41.67
C ARG A 144 1.39 -0.32 -40.61
N HIS A 145 2.37 0.51 -40.27
CA HIS A 145 2.41 1.49 -39.18
C HIS A 145 3.58 2.46 -39.43
N LEU A 146 3.82 2.81 -40.69
CA LEU A 146 4.91 3.69 -41.09
C LEU A 146 4.54 5.16 -40.83
N THR A 147 5.43 5.91 -40.19
CA THR A 147 5.25 7.34 -39.84
C THR A 147 6.62 8.04 -39.81
N SER A 148 6.66 9.37 -39.87
CA SER A 148 7.95 10.10 -39.86
C SER A 148 8.74 9.93 -38.56
N ARG A 149 8.08 9.61 -37.44
CA ARG A 149 8.73 9.28 -36.16
C ARG A 149 9.44 7.92 -36.17
N LYS A 150 9.09 7.04 -37.12
CA LYS A 150 9.67 5.70 -37.25
C LYS A 150 10.69 5.58 -38.38
N VAL A 151 10.79 6.59 -39.22
CA VAL A 151 11.87 6.72 -40.19
C VAL A 151 13.05 7.36 -39.45
N LEU A 152 14.01 6.55 -39.03
CA LEU A 152 15.23 7.03 -38.37
C LEU A 152 16.32 7.28 -39.41
N LEU A 153 17.26 8.17 -39.08
CA LEU A 153 18.40 8.49 -39.93
C LEU A 153 19.70 8.20 -39.18
N ASP A 154 20.62 7.51 -39.84
CA ASP A 154 21.98 7.36 -39.32
C ASP A 154 22.82 8.64 -39.55
N ALA A 155 24.05 8.66 -39.02
CA ALA A 155 24.95 9.80 -39.18
C ALA A 155 25.27 10.12 -40.65
N ALA A 156 25.07 9.18 -41.57
CA ALA A 156 25.27 9.35 -42.99
C ALA A 156 24.01 9.81 -43.76
N GLY A 157 22.87 9.96 -43.07
CA GLY A 157 21.59 10.28 -43.68
C GLY A 157 20.84 9.09 -44.29
N ARG A 158 21.29 7.85 -44.02
CA ARG A 158 20.61 6.66 -44.51
C ARG A 158 19.41 6.32 -43.63
N VAL A 159 18.34 5.91 -44.28
CA VAL A 159 17.07 5.54 -43.63
C VAL A 159 17.19 4.22 -42.88
N LYS A 160 16.61 4.18 -41.68
CA LYS A 160 16.46 3.02 -40.80
C LYS A 160 15.05 3.00 -40.22
N ILE A 161 14.18 2.13 -40.74
CA ILE A 161 12.78 2.07 -40.31
C ILE A 161 12.66 1.21 -39.04
N LEU A 162 12.03 1.80 -38.03
CA LEU A 162 11.72 1.18 -36.75
C LEU A 162 10.31 0.60 -36.72
N GLY A 163 10.13 -0.51 -36.00
CA GLY A 163 8.81 -1.03 -35.64
C GLY A 163 8.21 -2.02 -36.64
N LEU A 164 9.04 -2.89 -37.22
CA LEU A 164 8.59 -4.04 -38.00
C LEU A 164 7.66 -4.94 -37.16
N TYR A 165 6.58 -5.43 -37.75
CA TYR A 165 5.47 -6.18 -37.15
C TYR A 165 4.74 -5.46 -36.01
N GLN A 166 5.01 -4.18 -35.76
CA GLN A 166 4.44 -3.49 -34.61
C GLN A 166 2.92 -3.35 -34.70
N ARG A 167 2.36 -3.18 -35.90
CA ARG A 167 0.90 -3.21 -36.08
C ARG A 167 0.33 -4.58 -35.76
N ASP A 168 0.94 -5.64 -36.29
CA ASP A 168 0.47 -7.01 -36.10
C ASP A 168 0.52 -7.45 -34.63
N ILE A 169 1.53 -6.98 -33.89
CA ILE A 169 1.66 -7.15 -32.43
C ILE A 169 0.52 -6.43 -31.70
N LEU A 170 0.24 -5.18 -32.07
CA LEU A 170 -0.84 -4.39 -31.45
C LEU A 170 -2.23 -4.97 -31.75
N ASP A 171 -2.46 -5.44 -32.97
CA ASP A 171 -3.70 -6.11 -33.36
C ASP A 171 -3.93 -7.39 -32.55
N ARG A 172 -2.88 -8.23 -32.38
CA ARG A 172 -2.95 -9.42 -31.52
C ARG A 172 -3.19 -9.10 -30.06
N ALA A 173 -2.61 -8.02 -29.55
CA ALA A 173 -2.86 -7.52 -28.20
C ALA A 173 -4.18 -6.73 -28.07
N GLN A 174 -5.03 -6.76 -29.11
CA GLN A 174 -6.37 -6.16 -29.16
C GLN A 174 -6.36 -4.65 -28.88
N VAL A 175 -5.30 -3.95 -29.29
CA VAL A 175 -5.13 -2.51 -29.05
C VAL A 175 -5.96 -1.71 -30.07
N PRO A 176 -6.83 -0.78 -29.61
CA PRO A 176 -7.62 0.06 -30.51
C PRO A 176 -6.75 0.81 -31.53
N ARG A 177 -7.23 0.96 -32.76
CA ARG A 177 -6.56 1.73 -33.81
C ARG A 177 -7.05 3.18 -33.81
N PRO A 178 -6.28 4.15 -33.31
CA PRO A 178 -6.61 5.56 -33.52
C PRO A 178 -6.46 5.91 -35.01
N ALA A 179 -7.28 6.84 -35.49
CA ALA A 179 -7.15 7.35 -36.86
C ALA A 179 -5.80 8.07 -37.03
N SER A 180 -5.08 7.74 -38.10
CA SER A 180 -3.78 8.30 -38.44
C SER A 180 -3.83 8.90 -39.85
N PRO A 181 -3.23 10.07 -40.11
CA PRO A 181 -3.11 10.61 -41.47
C PRO A 181 -2.34 9.70 -42.43
N TYR A 182 -1.48 8.81 -41.90
CA TYR A 182 -0.72 7.83 -42.66
C TYR A 182 -1.54 6.56 -43.00
N ASP A 183 -2.74 6.43 -42.44
CA ASP A 183 -3.65 5.34 -42.78
C ASP A 183 -4.56 5.77 -43.95
N PRO A 184 -4.83 4.88 -44.93
CA PRO A 184 -5.77 5.17 -46.00
C PRO A 184 -7.18 5.39 -45.43
N PRO A 185 -8.02 6.21 -46.09
CA PRO A 185 -9.39 6.47 -45.65
C PRO A 185 -10.19 5.18 -45.44
N PRO A 186 -11.11 5.12 -44.47
CA PRO A 186 -11.80 3.87 -44.11
C PRO A 186 -12.65 3.26 -45.24
N HIS A 187 -13.07 4.06 -46.22
CA HIS A 187 -13.80 3.58 -47.40
C HIS A 187 -12.88 2.93 -48.46
N SER A 188 -11.57 3.17 -48.37
CA SER A 188 -10.53 2.62 -49.23
C SER A 188 -9.93 1.30 -48.72
N VAL A 189 -10.33 0.86 -47.52
CA VAL A 189 -9.81 -0.37 -46.90
C VAL A 189 -10.64 -1.55 -47.37
N VAL A 190 -10.15 -2.27 -48.37
CA VAL A 190 -10.69 -3.59 -48.73
C VAL A 190 -10.31 -4.58 -47.63
N ALA A 191 -11.28 -5.28 -47.04
CA ALA A 191 -11.09 -6.31 -46.03
C ALA A 191 -10.47 -7.59 -46.63
N SER A 192 -9.26 -7.46 -47.18
CA SER A 192 -8.48 -8.53 -47.79
C SER A 192 -7.10 -8.54 -47.16
N ASP A 193 -6.73 -9.65 -46.53
CA ASP A 193 -5.38 -9.90 -46.02
C ASP A 193 -4.40 -10.31 -47.13
N ALA A 194 -4.76 -10.10 -48.40
CA ALA A 194 -3.89 -10.41 -49.52
C ALA A 194 -2.65 -9.49 -49.52
N GLU A 195 -1.48 -10.09 -49.73
CA GLU A 195 -0.18 -9.42 -49.82
C GLU A 195 -0.18 -8.13 -50.67
N PRO A 196 -0.83 -8.06 -51.86
CA PRO A 196 -0.84 -6.85 -52.68
C PRO A 196 -1.58 -5.68 -52.03
N THR A 197 -2.68 -5.94 -51.33
CA THR A 197 -3.49 -4.90 -50.65
C THR A 197 -2.76 -4.33 -49.44
N LEU A 198 -2.03 -5.17 -48.71
CA LEU A 198 -1.19 -4.74 -47.59
C LEU A 198 0.01 -3.92 -48.05
N ALA A 199 0.68 -4.35 -49.13
CA ALA A 199 1.78 -3.58 -49.73
C ALA A 199 1.31 -2.20 -50.22
N ALA A 200 0.12 -2.12 -50.83
CA ALA A 200 -0.48 -0.84 -51.26
C ALA A 200 -0.82 0.09 -50.09
N THR A 201 -1.02 -0.44 -48.88
CA THR A 201 -1.22 0.37 -47.67
C THR A 201 0.07 1.08 -47.24
N ASP A 202 1.21 0.38 -47.32
CA ASP A 202 2.52 0.98 -47.03
C ASP A 202 2.93 2.03 -48.09
N VAL A 203 2.54 1.82 -49.36
CA VAL A 203 2.72 2.80 -50.44
C VAL A 203 1.90 4.08 -50.18
N TYR A 204 0.68 3.96 -49.64
CA TYR A 204 -0.09 5.12 -49.22
C TYR A 204 0.62 5.91 -48.12
N ALA A 205 1.11 5.24 -47.07
CA ALA A 205 1.86 5.88 -46.00
C ALA A 205 3.13 6.58 -46.52
N PHE A 206 3.79 5.99 -47.53
CA PHE A 206 4.91 6.62 -48.23
C PHE A 206 4.49 7.92 -48.96
N GLY A 207 3.33 7.95 -49.62
CA GLY A 207 2.82 9.17 -50.26
C GLY A 207 2.65 10.33 -49.28
N VAL A 208 2.16 10.04 -48.07
CA VAL A 208 2.03 11.03 -46.98
C VAL A 208 3.41 11.51 -46.51
N LEU A 209 4.38 10.59 -46.34
CA LEU A 209 5.76 10.94 -45.97
C LEU A 209 6.45 11.78 -47.03
N LEU A 210 6.21 11.49 -48.31
CA LEU A 210 6.78 12.25 -49.42
C LEU A 210 6.23 13.68 -49.41
N TRP A 211 4.92 13.85 -49.20
CA TRP A 211 4.33 15.17 -49.01
C TRP A 211 4.92 15.90 -47.78
N GLU A 212 5.06 15.20 -46.66
CA GLU A 212 5.61 15.75 -45.42
C GLU A 212 7.03 16.30 -45.62
N MET A 213 7.89 15.53 -46.31
CA MET A 213 9.25 15.94 -46.66
C MET A 213 9.29 17.15 -47.60
N CYS A 214 8.35 17.23 -48.55
CA CYS A 214 8.30 18.29 -49.56
C CYS A 214 7.64 19.59 -49.09
N CYS A 215 6.83 19.55 -48.02
CA CYS A 215 6.09 20.72 -47.55
C CYS A 215 6.56 21.22 -46.18
N ASN A 216 7.38 20.42 -45.47
CA ASN A 216 7.86 20.68 -44.11
C ASN A 216 6.73 21.03 -43.13
N GLN A 217 5.58 20.37 -43.29
CA GLN A 217 4.36 20.55 -42.50
C GLN A 217 3.94 19.21 -41.90
N VAL A 218 3.41 19.24 -40.68
CA VAL A 218 2.88 18.04 -40.03
C VAL A 218 1.63 17.57 -40.79
N PRO A 219 1.56 16.29 -41.23
CA PRO A 219 0.41 15.78 -41.95
C PRO A 219 -0.88 15.89 -41.13
N SER A 220 -1.94 16.35 -41.78
CA SER A 220 -3.29 16.45 -41.23
C SER A 220 -4.28 15.73 -42.13
N VAL A 221 -5.52 15.54 -41.67
CA VAL A 221 -6.58 14.86 -42.45
C VAL A 221 -6.95 15.64 -43.72
N GLU A 222 -6.63 16.95 -43.79
CA GLU A 222 -6.90 17.83 -44.96
C GLU A 222 -5.82 17.76 -46.05
N LEU A 223 -4.92 16.77 -46.00
CA LEU A 223 -3.76 16.60 -46.89
C LEU A 223 -4.09 16.78 -48.38
N PHE A 224 -5.20 16.21 -48.84
CA PHE A 224 -5.59 16.14 -50.26
C PHE A 224 -5.77 17.51 -50.92
N GLY A 225 -6.17 18.54 -50.17
CA GLY A 225 -6.31 19.91 -50.68
C GLY A 225 -4.98 20.66 -50.84
N ARG A 226 -3.87 20.10 -50.33
CA ARG A 226 -2.57 20.77 -50.21
C ARG A 226 -1.45 20.10 -51.02
N LEU A 227 -1.75 19.07 -51.82
CA LEU A 227 -0.74 18.40 -52.66
C LEU A 227 -0.08 19.35 -53.68
N ALA A 228 -0.83 20.31 -54.21
CA ALA A 228 -0.32 21.33 -55.13
C ALA A 228 0.82 22.19 -54.54
N GLN A 229 0.96 22.24 -53.20
CA GLN A 229 2.06 22.96 -52.54
C GLN A 229 3.42 22.31 -52.80
N MET A 230 3.47 21.00 -53.10
CA MET A 230 4.72 20.30 -53.41
C MET A 230 5.39 20.85 -54.67
N SER A 231 4.61 21.04 -55.76
CA SER A 231 5.13 21.61 -57.01
C SER A 231 5.61 23.06 -56.85
N VAL A 232 5.03 23.80 -55.89
CA VAL A 232 5.46 25.17 -55.59
C VAL A 232 6.81 25.18 -54.88
N GLN A 233 7.03 24.26 -53.94
CA GLN A 233 8.28 24.19 -53.18
C GLN A 233 9.43 23.54 -53.97
N HIS A 234 9.11 22.59 -54.85
CA HIS A 234 10.09 21.82 -55.61
C HIS A 234 9.81 21.87 -57.14
N PRO A 235 9.92 23.02 -57.80
CA PRO A 235 9.51 23.19 -59.20
C PRO A 235 10.38 22.44 -60.22
N ARG A 236 11.52 21.88 -59.79
CA ARG A 236 12.49 21.20 -60.67
C ARG A 236 12.23 19.71 -60.81
N ILE A 237 11.36 19.14 -59.97
CA ILE A 237 11.07 17.71 -59.92
C ILE A 237 9.56 17.50 -59.77
N ASP A 238 8.99 16.57 -60.54
CA ASP A 238 7.59 16.18 -60.37
C ASP A 238 7.41 15.19 -59.20
N LEU A 239 7.49 15.72 -57.97
CA LEU A 239 7.18 14.96 -56.75
C LEU A 239 5.68 14.95 -56.44
N GLU A 240 4.93 15.95 -56.91
CA GLU A 240 3.48 16.02 -56.73
C GLU A 240 2.76 14.88 -57.47
N GLY A 241 3.11 14.64 -58.74
CA GLY A 241 2.53 13.55 -59.52
C GLY A 241 2.77 12.20 -58.87
N LEU A 242 3.99 11.96 -58.37
CA LEU A 242 4.35 10.75 -57.65
C LEU A 242 3.55 10.58 -56.35
N ALA A 243 3.40 11.65 -55.55
CA ALA A 243 2.60 11.62 -54.33
C ALA A 243 1.12 11.35 -54.62
N ARG A 244 0.54 11.97 -55.65
CA ARG A 244 -0.86 11.73 -56.07
C ARG A 244 -1.10 10.27 -56.44
N MET A 245 -0.18 9.64 -57.16
CA MET A 245 -0.28 8.22 -57.50
C MET A 245 -0.21 7.31 -56.27
N CYS A 246 0.66 7.62 -55.30
CA CYS A 246 0.78 6.86 -54.07
C CYS A 246 -0.46 7.01 -53.15
N LEU A 247 -1.11 8.18 -53.19
CA LEU A 247 -2.27 8.54 -52.37
C LEU A 247 -3.62 8.22 -53.03
N ALA A 248 -3.64 7.40 -54.08
CA ALA A 248 -4.89 7.01 -54.74
C ALA A 248 -5.86 6.31 -53.76
N ASP A 249 -7.15 6.62 -53.89
CA ASP A 249 -8.20 6.08 -53.01
C ASP A 249 -8.32 4.56 -53.14
N ASP A 250 -8.28 4.02 -54.36
CA ASP A 250 -8.27 2.57 -54.59
C ASP A 250 -6.84 2.00 -54.40
N PRO A 251 -6.63 0.99 -53.53
CA PRO A 251 -5.35 0.29 -53.41
C PRO A 251 -4.81 -0.28 -54.74
N ALA A 252 -5.67 -0.64 -55.68
CA ALA A 252 -5.26 -1.20 -56.98
C ALA A 252 -4.65 -0.15 -57.93
N ASP A 253 -4.99 1.13 -57.73
CA ASP A 253 -4.47 2.24 -58.54
C ASP A 253 -3.10 2.74 -58.05
N ARG A 254 -2.65 2.27 -56.88
CA ARG A 254 -1.36 2.65 -56.31
C ARG A 254 -0.22 1.89 -57.00
N PRO A 255 0.90 2.55 -57.34
CA PRO A 255 2.03 1.91 -57.99
C PRO A 255 2.70 0.88 -57.08
N MET A 256 3.40 -0.09 -57.66
CA MET A 256 4.23 -0.99 -56.88
C MET A 256 5.44 -0.25 -56.31
N ALA A 257 5.91 -0.63 -55.12
CA ALA A 257 7.08 0.00 -54.51
C ALA A 257 8.34 -0.08 -55.40
N THR A 258 8.50 -1.13 -56.20
CA THR A 258 9.59 -1.24 -57.19
C THR A 258 9.48 -0.18 -58.30
N GLU A 259 8.26 0.12 -58.76
CA GLU A 259 8.03 1.15 -59.78
C GLU A 259 8.31 2.55 -59.22
N VAL A 260 7.87 2.81 -57.98
CA VAL A 260 8.19 4.05 -57.26
C VAL A 260 9.70 4.21 -57.10
N TYR A 261 10.41 3.13 -56.74
CA TYR A 261 11.87 3.14 -56.60
C TYR A 261 12.56 3.49 -57.93
N ASP A 262 12.12 2.90 -59.05
CA ASP A 262 12.66 3.19 -60.38
C ASP A 262 12.45 4.67 -60.79
N VAL A 263 11.29 5.25 -60.45
CA VAL A 263 11.04 6.70 -60.66
C VAL A 263 12.02 7.53 -59.85
N LEU A 264 12.21 7.22 -58.56
CA LEU A 264 13.14 7.95 -57.69
C LEU A 264 14.59 7.81 -58.14
N VAL A 265 15.01 6.66 -58.66
CA VAL A 265 16.37 6.47 -59.22
C VAL A 265 16.59 7.37 -60.43
N LYS A 266 15.60 7.49 -61.33
CA LYS A 266 15.68 8.40 -62.47
C LYS A 266 15.79 9.86 -62.03
N LEU A 267 15.03 10.25 -61.00
CA LEU A 267 15.11 11.59 -60.42
C LEU A 267 16.47 11.87 -59.79
N GLN A 268 17.04 10.90 -59.08
CA GLN A 268 18.35 11.04 -58.44
C GLN A 268 19.48 11.32 -59.45
N ILE A 269 19.42 10.73 -60.64
CA ILE A 269 20.41 10.95 -61.71
C ILE A 269 20.39 12.41 -62.19
N SER A 270 19.23 13.06 -62.13
CA SER A 270 19.05 14.46 -62.54
C SER A 270 19.43 15.49 -61.47
N LEU A 271 19.81 15.04 -60.27
CA LEU A 271 20.06 15.89 -59.10
C LEU A 271 21.52 15.84 -58.66
N PRO A 272 22.04 16.92 -58.04
CA PRO A 272 23.41 16.93 -57.52
C PRO A 272 23.58 15.87 -56.42
N PRO A 273 24.75 15.21 -56.33
CA PRO A 273 25.03 14.25 -55.26
C PRO A 273 25.01 14.94 -53.89
N LEU A 274 24.56 14.23 -52.87
CA LEU A 274 24.59 14.73 -51.50
C LEU A 274 26.04 14.92 -51.04
N PRO A 275 26.35 15.99 -50.27
CA PRO A 275 27.68 16.18 -49.70
C PRO A 275 28.08 14.96 -48.87
N GLU A 276 29.32 14.49 -49.01
CA GLU A 276 29.84 13.34 -48.24
C GLU A 276 30.31 13.75 -46.83
N ASP A 277 30.80 14.99 -46.69
CA ASP A 277 31.34 15.55 -45.45
C ASP A 277 30.40 16.55 -44.79
N GLY A 278 30.38 16.57 -43.45
CA GLY A 278 29.61 17.51 -42.63
C GLY A 278 28.58 16.85 -41.72
N ALA A 279 28.05 17.61 -40.76
CA ALA A 279 27.00 17.14 -39.87
C ALA A 279 25.72 16.80 -40.66
N LEU A 280 24.94 15.84 -40.17
CA LEU A 280 23.71 15.32 -40.82
C LEU A 280 22.80 16.44 -41.35
N VAL A 281 22.54 17.47 -40.53
CA VAL A 281 21.69 18.62 -40.90
C VAL A 281 22.28 19.38 -42.09
N THR A 282 23.57 19.71 -42.03
CA THR A 282 24.27 20.45 -43.08
C THR A 282 24.27 19.72 -44.42
N ARG A 283 24.31 18.39 -44.40
CA ARG A 283 24.30 17.55 -45.61
C ARG A 283 22.93 17.48 -46.27
N LEU A 284 21.86 17.52 -45.48
CA LEU A 284 20.49 17.33 -45.96
C LEU A 284 19.78 18.67 -46.28
N GLN A 285 20.23 19.77 -45.67
CA GLN A 285 19.62 21.10 -45.81
C GLN A 285 19.94 21.77 -47.17
N VAL A 286 19.05 22.64 -47.62
CA VAL A 286 19.27 23.51 -48.80
C VAL A 286 20.49 24.42 -48.58
N THR A 287 21.51 24.29 -49.42
CA THR A 287 22.67 25.19 -49.44
C THR A 287 22.36 26.42 -50.29
N THR A 288 22.20 27.59 -49.66
CA THR A 288 22.09 28.85 -50.37
C THR A 288 23.46 29.24 -50.92
N ALA A 289 23.64 29.11 -52.25
CA ALA A 289 24.77 29.75 -52.93
C ALA A 289 24.66 31.27 -52.78
N THR A 290 25.78 31.90 -52.43
CA THR A 290 26.00 33.34 -52.41
C THR A 290 25.60 33.99 -53.75
N PRO A 291 24.99 35.19 -53.76
CA PRO A 291 24.50 35.80 -54.99
C PRO A 291 25.66 36.39 -55.79
N THR A 292 26.07 35.69 -56.85
CA THR A 292 26.97 36.22 -57.88
C THR A 292 26.20 37.18 -58.78
N ALA A 293 26.65 38.42 -58.84
CA ALA A 293 26.08 39.50 -59.63
C ALA A 293 26.00 39.16 -61.13
N LEU A 294 24.81 39.34 -61.71
CA LEU A 294 24.60 39.38 -63.15
C LEU A 294 24.54 40.84 -63.61
N LEU A 295 25.45 41.15 -64.53
CA LEU A 295 25.62 42.41 -65.25
C LEU A 295 24.37 42.80 -66.06
N LEU A 296 24.06 44.09 -66.09
CA LEU A 296 23.22 44.76 -67.08
C LEU A 296 24.04 45.85 -67.81
N PRO A 297 23.65 46.25 -69.04
CA PRO A 297 24.58 46.70 -70.08
C PRO A 297 24.90 48.20 -70.04
N ASP A 298 26.05 48.51 -70.66
CA ASP A 298 26.63 49.84 -70.90
C ASP A 298 25.65 50.88 -71.44
N VAL A 299 25.56 52.01 -70.74
CA VAL A 299 25.22 53.31 -71.34
C VAL A 299 26.25 54.32 -70.89
N ALA A 300 27.06 54.77 -71.85
CA ALA A 300 28.10 55.78 -71.69
C ALA A 300 27.48 57.18 -71.57
N ILE A 301 27.89 57.98 -70.55
CA ILE A 301 27.82 59.45 -70.61
C ILE A 301 29.04 60.07 -69.89
N ASP A 302 29.66 61.00 -70.61
CA ASP A 302 30.78 61.90 -70.28
C ASP A 302 30.46 62.91 -69.14
N PRO A 303 31.44 63.69 -68.63
CA PRO A 303 31.48 64.20 -67.27
C PRO A 303 31.02 65.66 -67.13
N SER A 304 30.56 66.03 -65.94
CA SER A 304 30.43 67.43 -65.53
C SER A 304 30.65 67.59 -64.00
N PRO A 305 31.51 68.51 -63.52
CA PRO A 305 32.05 68.48 -62.16
C PRO A 305 31.15 69.08 -61.06
N ALA A 306 29.88 69.39 -61.35
CA ALA A 306 29.03 70.16 -60.43
C ALA A 306 28.06 69.32 -59.58
N VAL A 307 27.99 67.99 -59.79
CA VAL A 307 27.06 67.09 -59.08
C VAL A 307 27.77 66.23 -58.01
N ALA A 308 29.11 66.15 -58.05
CA ALA A 308 29.90 65.30 -57.16
C ALA A 308 29.91 65.77 -55.69
N THR A 309 29.88 67.09 -55.45
CA THR A 309 29.92 67.66 -54.08
C THR A 309 28.63 67.46 -53.30
N LYS A 310 27.45 67.56 -53.95
CA LYS A 310 26.16 67.25 -53.30
C LYS A 310 25.94 65.75 -53.05
N ARG A 311 26.57 64.88 -53.84
CA ARG A 311 26.54 63.42 -53.62
C ARG A 311 27.45 62.98 -52.48
N LEU A 312 28.58 63.65 -52.28
CA LEU A 312 29.47 63.36 -51.14
C LEU A 312 28.85 63.75 -49.79
N GLU A 313 28.20 64.91 -49.69
CA GLU A 313 27.51 65.33 -48.46
C GLU A 313 26.32 64.41 -48.11
N ALA A 314 25.59 63.91 -49.12
CA ALA A 314 24.51 62.95 -48.92
C ALA A 314 25.03 61.56 -48.49
N VAL A 315 26.18 61.13 -49.02
CA VAL A 315 26.83 59.89 -48.62
C VAL A 315 27.41 60.00 -47.20
N GLU A 316 27.98 61.14 -46.84
CA GLU A 316 28.52 61.38 -45.49
C GLU A 316 27.42 61.44 -44.43
N ALA A 317 26.27 62.05 -44.74
CA ALA A 317 25.07 62.00 -43.91
C ALA A 317 24.51 60.58 -43.78
N GLN A 318 24.48 59.81 -44.87
CA GLN A 318 24.02 58.43 -44.87
C GLN A 318 24.98 57.51 -44.08
N VAL A 319 26.29 57.73 -44.15
CA VAL A 319 27.28 56.98 -43.35
C VAL A 319 27.18 57.30 -41.86
N LEU A 320 26.90 58.55 -41.48
CA LEU A 320 26.65 58.93 -40.09
C LEU A 320 25.34 58.35 -39.55
N GLU A 321 24.31 58.25 -40.39
CA GLU A 321 23.04 57.59 -40.06
C GLU A 321 23.22 56.07 -39.90
N GLU A 322 23.97 55.44 -40.81
CA GLU A 322 24.35 54.02 -40.71
C GLU A 322 25.24 53.74 -39.49
N GLN A 323 26.15 54.64 -39.11
CA GLN A 323 26.95 54.54 -37.88
C GLN A 323 26.08 54.63 -36.62
N ARG A 324 25.10 55.55 -36.58
CA ARG A 324 24.12 55.60 -35.49
C ARG A 324 23.27 54.32 -35.42
N ASN A 325 22.85 53.81 -36.56
CA ASN A 325 22.12 52.53 -36.63
C ASN A 325 23.00 51.38 -36.14
N PHE A 326 24.30 51.40 -36.47
CA PHE A 326 25.26 50.40 -36.01
C PHE A 326 25.49 50.47 -34.49
N ASP A 327 25.65 51.66 -33.92
CA ASP A 327 25.82 51.85 -32.47
C ASP A 327 24.57 51.39 -31.68
N VAL A 328 23.37 51.63 -32.23
CA VAL A 328 22.11 51.13 -31.65
C VAL A 328 22.06 49.60 -31.70
N VAL A 329 22.46 48.98 -32.81
CA VAL A 329 22.50 47.52 -32.95
C VAL A 329 23.55 46.90 -32.01
N VAL A 330 24.72 47.52 -31.85
CA VAL A 330 25.77 47.07 -30.93
C VAL A 330 25.30 47.17 -29.48
N GLY A 331 24.68 48.28 -29.07
CA GLY A 331 24.09 48.42 -27.74
C GLY A 331 22.96 47.42 -27.46
N GLN A 332 22.16 47.08 -28.48
CA GLN A 332 21.15 46.02 -28.39
C GLN A 332 21.76 44.62 -28.23
N LEU A 333 22.87 44.35 -28.92
CA LEU A 333 23.61 43.10 -28.83
C LEU A 333 24.27 42.92 -27.45
N GLU A 334 24.79 43.99 -26.86
CA GLU A 334 25.38 43.98 -25.52
C GLU A 334 24.31 43.82 -24.42
N PHE A 335 23.17 44.49 -24.56
CA PHE A 335 22.03 44.31 -23.66
C PHE A 335 21.47 42.88 -23.75
N ALA A 336 21.28 42.35 -24.95
CA ALA A 336 20.82 40.97 -25.14
C ALA A 336 21.83 39.94 -24.58
N HIS A 337 23.14 40.13 -24.79
CA HIS A 337 24.16 39.25 -24.24
C HIS A 337 24.19 39.25 -22.71
N THR A 338 24.02 40.41 -22.08
CA THR A 338 23.98 40.50 -20.61
C THR A 338 22.73 39.84 -20.04
N GLU A 339 21.57 40.00 -20.69
CA GLU A 339 20.33 39.33 -20.30
C GLU A 339 20.44 37.80 -20.45
N ILE A 340 20.95 37.32 -21.59
CA ILE A 340 21.23 35.90 -21.85
C ILE A 340 22.17 35.33 -20.77
N ALA A 341 23.27 36.03 -20.45
CA ALA A 341 24.23 35.57 -19.45
C ALA A 341 23.67 35.54 -18.01
N THR A 342 22.70 36.40 -17.67
CA THR A 342 21.99 36.33 -16.37
C THR A 342 21.03 35.14 -16.31
N LEU A 343 20.34 34.86 -17.42
CA LEU A 343 19.41 33.74 -17.54
C LEU A 343 20.13 32.39 -17.53
N GLU A 344 21.24 32.25 -18.26
CA GLU A 344 22.06 31.05 -18.24
C GLU A 344 22.55 30.71 -16.83
N ARG A 345 22.89 31.72 -16.01
CA ARG A 345 23.26 31.52 -14.61
C ARG A 345 22.10 31.05 -13.73
N ALA A 346 20.90 31.61 -13.91
CA ALA A 346 19.71 31.20 -13.16
C ALA A 346 19.27 29.77 -13.52
N VAL A 347 19.28 29.43 -14.81
CA VAL A 347 18.98 28.08 -15.31
C VAL A 347 20.04 27.10 -14.81
N ALA A 348 21.33 27.43 -14.89
CA ALA A 348 22.40 26.57 -14.38
C ALA A 348 22.30 26.33 -12.86
N ALA A 349 21.88 27.33 -12.08
CA ALA A 349 21.66 27.18 -10.64
C ALA A 349 20.53 26.19 -10.33
N LYS A 350 19.38 26.32 -11.01
CA LYS A 350 18.24 25.40 -10.86
C LYS A 350 18.55 24.00 -11.38
N GLU A 351 19.34 23.89 -12.44
CA GLU A 351 19.78 22.60 -12.98
C GLU A 351 20.75 21.89 -12.02
N ASN A 352 21.63 22.61 -11.33
CA ASN A 352 22.48 22.06 -10.27
C ASN A 352 21.66 21.59 -9.06
N GLU A 353 20.61 22.33 -8.67
CA GLU A 353 19.68 21.92 -7.62
C GLU A 353 18.96 20.61 -8.00
N ARG A 354 18.47 20.52 -9.25
CA ARG A 354 17.86 19.32 -9.84
C ARG A 354 18.80 18.11 -9.80
N LEU A 355 20.07 18.30 -10.21
CA LEU A 355 21.10 17.26 -10.19
C LEU A 355 21.42 16.80 -8.77
N GLY A 356 21.50 17.72 -7.80
CA GLY A 356 21.70 17.41 -6.39
C GLY A 356 20.55 16.58 -5.80
N MET A 357 19.30 16.92 -6.12
CA MET A 357 18.14 16.14 -5.73
C MET A 357 18.11 14.76 -6.41
N GLN A 358 18.48 14.66 -7.69
CA GLN A 358 18.58 13.36 -8.38
C GLN A 358 19.65 12.45 -7.75
N ALA A 359 20.80 12.99 -7.35
CA ALA A 359 21.83 12.23 -6.64
C ALA A 359 21.31 11.67 -5.31
N ARG A 360 20.53 12.47 -4.54
CA ARG A 360 19.87 12.00 -3.31
C ARG A 360 18.85 10.90 -3.58
N VAL A 361 18.09 11.00 -4.67
CA VAL A 361 17.14 9.95 -5.06
C VAL A 361 17.85 8.63 -5.36
N THR A 362 18.93 8.67 -6.15
CA THR A 362 19.72 7.46 -6.46
C THR A 362 20.33 6.84 -5.21
N ASP A 363 20.77 7.67 -4.27
CA ASP A 363 21.35 7.26 -3.01
C ASP A 363 20.30 6.57 -2.12
N ILE A 364 19.09 7.13 -1.98
CA ILE A 364 17.98 6.51 -1.24
C ILE A 364 17.57 5.17 -1.86
N LEU A 365 17.43 5.10 -3.18
CA LEU A 365 17.06 3.86 -3.89
C LEU A 365 18.11 2.75 -3.68
N ALA A 366 19.40 3.10 -3.64
CA ALA A 366 20.45 2.14 -3.34
C ALA A 366 20.32 1.56 -1.91
N ARG A 367 19.94 2.38 -0.92
CA ARG A 367 19.71 1.91 0.47
C ARG A 367 18.48 1.04 0.57
N VAL A 368 17.38 1.41 -0.11
CA VAL A 368 16.16 0.57 -0.16
C VAL A 368 16.49 -0.80 -0.75
N ALA A 369 17.21 -0.85 -1.88
CA ALA A 369 17.61 -2.12 -2.50
C ALA A 369 18.59 -2.97 -1.65
N GLU A 370 19.36 -2.35 -0.75
CA GLU A 370 20.19 -3.05 0.23
C GLU A 370 19.35 -3.62 1.37
N LEU A 371 18.39 -2.84 1.89
CA LEU A 371 17.45 -3.28 2.91
C LEU A 371 16.53 -4.39 2.43
N GLU A 372 16.02 -4.31 1.20
CA GLU A 372 15.17 -5.36 0.60
C GLU A 372 15.92 -6.70 0.47
N ARG A 373 17.22 -6.67 0.13
CA ARG A 373 18.06 -7.88 0.11
C ARG A 373 18.26 -8.44 1.51
N SER A 374 18.58 -7.57 2.47
CA SER A 374 18.76 -8.00 3.87
C SER A 374 17.46 -8.53 4.49
N LEU A 375 16.32 -7.96 4.10
CA LEU A 375 14.99 -8.44 4.47
C LEU A 375 14.71 -9.83 3.88
N ALA A 376 14.99 -10.04 2.60
CA ALA A 376 14.84 -11.34 1.97
C ALA A 376 15.71 -12.41 2.65
N ASP A 377 16.99 -12.11 2.91
CA ASP A 377 17.90 -13.00 3.61
C ASP A 377 17.40 -13.35 5.03
N ALA A 378 16.86 -12.36 5.76
CA ALA A 378 16.30 -12.56 7.10
C ALA A 378 15.00 -13.38 7.09
N VAL A 379 14.14 -13.18 6.09
CA VAL A 379 12.91 -13.96 5.87
C VAL A 379 13.25 -15.42 5.57
N ASP A 380 14.19 -15.66 4.67
CA ASP A 380 14.65 -17.02 4.33
C ASP A 380 15.28 -17.71 5.56
N ALA A 381 16.10 -16.99 6.32
CA ALA A 381 16.68 -17.51 7.56
C ALA A 381 15.59 -17.83 8.61
N ARG A 382 14.60 -16.95 8.81
CA ARG A 382 13.47 -17.21 9.72
C ARG A 382 12.71 -18.47 9.29
N ASP A 383 12.41 -18.62 8.01
CA ASP A 383 11.63 -19.76 7.51
C ASP A 383 12.39 -21.09 7.68
N GLN A 384 13.71 -21.07 7.47
CA GLN A 384 14.58 -22.21 7.77
C GLN A 384 14.54 -22.58 9.26
N TRP A 385 14.72 -21.61 10.15
CA TRP A 385 14.68 -21.84 11.61
C TRP A 385 13.29 -22.27 12.08
N GLN A 386 12.22 -21.74 11.49
CA GLN A 386 10.86 -22.12 11.82
C GLN A 386 10.51 -23.54 11.36
N HIS A 387 11.04 -23.95 10.20
CA HIS A 387 10.95 -25.34 9.76
C HIS A 387 11.71 -26.28 10.72
N GLN A 388 12.91 -25.89 11.16
CA GLN A 388 13.67 -26.66 12.14
C GLN A 388 12.96 -26.73 13.50
N ALA A 389 12.39 -25.62 13.98
CA ALA A 389 11.65 -25.55 15.23
C ALA A 389 10.41 -26.45 15.20
N THR A 390 9.63 -26.44 14.11
CA THR A 390 8.45 -27.31 13.97
C THR A 390 8.81 -28.79 13.86
N ARG A 391 9.98 -29.12 13.31
CA ARG A 391 10.50 -30.49 13.33
C ARG A 391 10.88 -30.89 14.77
N LEU A 392 11.69 -30.08 15.45
CA LEU A 392 12.12 -30.35 16.82
C LEU A 392 10.93 -30.44 17.78
N GLU A 393 9.92 -29.58 17.62
CA GLU A 393 8.69 -29.62 18.42
C GLU A 393 7.97 -30.98 18.31
N LYS A 394 7.90 -31.56 17.11
CA LYS A 394 7.31 -32.90 16.93
C LYS A 394 8.14 -33.98 17.60
N GLU A 395 9.47 -33.88 17.52
CA GLU A 395 10.40 -34.82 18.14
C GLU A 395 10.35 -34.73 19.68
N VAL A 396 10.28 -33.51 20.24
CA VAL A 396 10.09 -33.26 21.68
C VAL A 396 8.77 -33.84 22.17
N ARG A 397 7.65 -33.55 21.51
CA ARG A 397 6.33 -34.11 21.87
C ARG A 397 6.30 -35.64 21.81
N ALA A 398 6.98 -36.24 20.83
CA ALA A 398 7.06 -37.69 20.73
C ALA A 398 7.89 -38.30 21.87
N LEU A 399 9.01 -37.67 22.23
CA LEU A 399 9.82 -38.09 23.38
C LEU A 399 9.11 -37.87 24.71
N GLU A 400 8.36 -36.77 24.87
CA GLU A 400 7.55 -36.49 26.06
C GLU A 400 6.51 -37.59 26.29
N ALA A 401 5.76 -37.95 25.24
CA ALA A 401 4.78 -39.03 25.32
C ALA A 401 5.43 -40.38 25.66
N LEU A 402 6.59 -40.68 25.07
CA LEU A 402 7.36 -41.88 25.37
C LEU A 402 7.87 -41.88 26.82
N ASN A 403 8.33 -40.74 27.31
CA ASN A 403 8.83 -40.58 28.67
C ASN A 403 7.70 -40.73 29.70
N GLN A 404 6.53 -40.15 29.43
CA GLN A 404 5.35 -40.30 30.28
C GLN A 404 4.90 -41.76 30.39
N ALA A 405 4.86 -42.49 29.27
CA ALA A 405 4.54 -43.93 29.27
C ALA A 405 5.58 -44.75 30.06
N HIS A 406 6.86 -44.36 30.01
CA HIS A 406 7.92 -44.99 30.81
C HIS A 406 7.80 -44.67 32.31
N ILE A 407 7.44 -43.44 32.68
CA ILE A 407 7.18 -43.06 34.08
C ILE A 407 6.03 -43.91 34.64
N GLU A 408 4.92 -44.05 33.91
CA GLU A 408 3.80 -44.91 34.33
C GLU A 408 4.22 -46.37 34.54
N THR A 409 5.05 -46.90 33.62
CA THR A 409 5.59 -48.26 33.73
C THR A 409 6.50 -48.41 34.95
N LEU A 410 7.35 -47.42 35.22
CA LEU A 410 8.25 -47.39 36.37
C LEU A 410 7.47 -47.30 37.69
N LEU A 411 6.45 -46.46 37.77
CA LEU A 411 5.59 -46.34 38.95
C LEU A 411 4.85 -47.64 39.23
N ARG A 412 4.33 -48.31 38.20
CA ARG A 412 3.67 -49.61 38.33
C ARG A 412 4.61 -50.67 38.89
N ARG A 413 5.81 -50.82 38.30
CA ARG A 413 6.83 -51.77 38.77
C ARG A 413 7.31 -51.46 40.19
N LYS A 414 7.48 -50.18 40.52
CA LYS A 414 7.83 -49.76 41.88
C LYS A 414 6.74 -50.19 42.87
N HIS A 415 5.47 -49.96 42.54
CA HIS A 415 4.35 -50.36 43.39
C HIS A 415 4.27 -51.88 43.57
N GLU A 416 4.53 -52.65 42.51
CA GLU A 416 4.62 -54.13 42.58
C GLU A 416 5.75 -54.57 43.53
N VAL A 417 6.93 -53.98 43.41
CA VAL A 417 8.08 -54.28 44.31
C VAL A 417 7.78 -53.87 45.76
N ASP A 418 7.20 -52.69 45.99
CA ASP A 418 6.84 -52.21 47.33
C ASP A 418 5.77 -53.11 47.97
N HIS A 419 4.78 -53.55 47.19
CA HIS A 419 3.75 -54.48 47.65
C HIS A 419 4.33 -55.85 48.03
N MET A 420 5.18 -56.42 47.18
CA MET A 420 5.85 -57.69 47.49
C MET A 420 6.79 -57.57 48.69
N ALA A 421 7.49 -56.44 48.83
CA ALA A 421 8.34 -56.19 50.01
C ALA A 421 7.52 -56.13 51.30
N HIS A 422 6.35 -55.51 51.28
CA HIS A 422 5.42 -55.50 52.41
C HIS A 422 4.91 -56.91 52.73
N GLN A 423 4.56 -57.70 51.72
CA GLN A 423 4.16 -59.11 51.91
C GLN A 423 5.28 -59.94 52.56
N VAL A 424 6.53 -59.78 52.09
CA VAL A 424 7.69 -60.45 52.71
C VAL A 424 7.84 -60.04 54.18
N GLN A 425 7.67 -58.76 54.52
CA GLN A 425 7.72 -58.30 55.92
C GLN A 425 6.60 -58.90 56.78
N GLN A 426 5.38 -58.99 56.25
CA GLN A 426 4.26 -59.60 56.96
C GLN A 426 4.50 -61.10 57.21
N ILE A 427 4.94 -61.84 56.19
CA ILE A 427 5.27 -63.26 56.29
C ILE A 427 6.45 -63.46 57.27
N GLN A 428 7.44 -62.56 57.30
CA GLN A 428 8.51 -62.59 58.29
C GLN A 428 8.00 -62.38 59.72
N HIS A 429 7.00 -61.53 59.92
CA HIS A 429 6.36 -61.35 61.23
C HIS A 429 5.63 -62.62 61.68
N GLU A 430 4.83 -63.21 60.80
CA GLU A 430 4.13 -64.49 61.03
C GLU A 430 5.12 -65.62 61.35
N ARG A 431 6.30 -65.64 60.70
CA ARG A 431 7.39 -66.58 61.05
C ARG A 431 7.83 -66.44 62.50
N VAL A 432 8.06 -65.21 62.95
CA VAL A 432 8.55 -64.91 64.31
C VAL A 432 7.49 -65.31 65.35
N GLU A 433 6.21 -65.10 65.05
CA GLU A 433 5.11 -65.57 65.90
C GLU A 433 5.04 -67.11 65.95
N MET A 434 5.17 -67.80 64.81
CA MET A 434 5.22 -69.27 64.77
C MET A 434 6.43 -69.83 65.53
N GLU A 435 7.61 -69.22 65.40
CA GLU A 435 8.80 -69.60 66.17
C GLU A 435 8.58 -69.42 67.68
N TYR A 436 7.93 -68.33 68.08
CA TYR A 436 7.55 -68.11 69.47
C TYR A 436 6.61 -69.22 69.97
N HIS A 437 5.53 -69.54 69.24
CA HIS A 437 4.62 -70.61 69.60
C HIS A 437 5.29 -71.98 69.70
N LEU A 438 6.23 -72.29 68.79
CA LEU A 438 7.01 -73.51 68.86
C LEU A 438 7.84 -73.53 70.17
N THR A 439 8.58 -72.47 70.48
CA THR A 439 9.42 -72.42 71.69
C THR A 439 8.58 -72.47 72.99
N ASP A 440 7.41 -71.85 73.01
CA ASP A 440 6.50 -71.89 74.14
C ASP A 440 5.95 -73.30 74.38
N THR A 441 5.53 -74.00 73.31
CA THR A 441 5.06 -75.38 73.41
C THR A 441 6.18 -76.35 73.81
N GLU A 442 7.41 -76.17 73.31
CA GLU A 442 8.58 -76.93 73.74
C GLU A 442 8.91 -76.71 75.23
N GLN A 443 8.83 -75.47 75.71
CA GLN A 443 9.06 -75.14 77.11
C GLN A 443 7.95 -75.71 78.01
N HIS A 444 6.69 -75.66 77.57
CA HIS A 444 5.58 -76.32 78.25
C HIS A 444 5.80 -77.84 78.37
N MET A 445 6.22 -78.49 77.28
CA MET A 445 6.58 -79.91 77.27
C MET A 445 7.72 -80.22 78.25
N LYS A 446 8.74 -79.34 78.33
CA LYS A 446 9.84 -79.49 79.27
C LYS A 446 9.39 -79.36 80.72
N ASN A 447 8.56 -78.36 81.03
CA ASN A 447 8.02 -78.15 82.38
C ASN A 447 7.15 -79.35 82.83
N GLU A 448 6.29 -79.87 81.96
CA GLU A 448 5.48 -81.08 82.23
C GLU A 448 6.35 -82.31 82.46
N LYS A 449 7.44 -82.47 81.69
CA LYS A 449 8.41 -83.54 81.89
C LYS A 449 9.13 -83.43 83.23
N GLU A 450 9.59 -82.24 83.60
CA GLU A 450 10.25 -81.98 84.89
C GLU A 450 9.30 -82.25 86.07
N LEU A 451 8.01 -81.87 85.96
CA LEU A 451 6.99 -82.17 86.97
C LEU A 451 6.74 -83.68 87.09
N SER A 452 6.66 -84.39 85.97
CA SER A 452 6.54 -85.85 85.94
C SER A 452 7.72 -86.53 86.62
N ASP A 453 8.94 -86.07 86.34
CA ASP A 453 10.16 -86.59 86.96
C ASP A 453 10.18 -86.29 88.47
N GLU A 454 9.77 -85.08 88.91
CA GLU A 454 9.66 -84.73 90.33
C GLU A 454 8.65 -85.61 91.07
N LEU A 455 7.46 -85.82 90.49
CA LEU A 455 6.43 -86.68 91.06
C LEU A 455 6.91 -88.13 91.17
N SER A 456 7.66 -88.63 90.17
CA SER A 456 8.27 -89.96 90.19
C SER A 456 9.28 -90.11 91.34
N VAL A 457 10.12 -89.10 91.57
CA VAL A 457 11.08 -89.08 92.69
C VAL A 457 10.37 -89.05 94.05
N ARG A 458 9.34 -88.19 94.23
CA ARG A 458 8.55 -88.14 95.48
C ARG A 458 7.83 -89.46 95.75
N TRP A 459 7.35 -90.12 94.70
CA TRP A 459 6.73 -91.44 94.80
C TRP A 459 7.73 -92.51 95.28
N GLN A 460 8.93 -92.56 94.69
CA GLN A 460 9.99 -93.49 95.12
C GLN A 460 10.42 -93.25 96.58
N GLN A 461 10.50 -91.99 97.02
CA GLN A 461 10.79 -91.64 98.42
C GLN A 461 9.68 -92.11 99.38
N THR A 462 8.42 -92.04 98.96
CA THR A 462 7.27 -92.50 99.73
C THR A 462 7.28 -94.03 99.89
N ILE A 463 7.61 -94.77 98.82
CA ILE A 463 7.79 -96.23 98.87
C ILE A 463 8.87 -96.61 99.90
N LYS A 464 10.03 -95.95 99.84
CA LYS A 464 11.15 -96.25 100.75
C LYS A 464 10.78 -96.00 102.22
N ARG A 465 10.01 -94.95 102.50
CA ARG A 465 9.49 -94.64 103.84
C ARG A 465 8.50 -95.70 104.34
N VAL A 466 7.64 -96.21 103.46
CA VAL A 466 6.69 -97.30 103.77
C VAL A 466 7.43 -98.64 103.99
N GLU A 467 8.50 -98.91 103.24
CA GLU A 467 9.35 -100.09 103.45
C GLU A 467 10.13 -100.05 104.77
N GLU A 468 10.64 -98.87 105.17
CA GLU A 468 11.25 -98.66 106.48
C GLU A 468 10.24 -98.84 107.63
N GLU A 469 9.01 -98.35 107.48
CA GLU A 469 7.91 -98.61 108.42
C GLU A 469 7.55 -100.10 108.50
N ARG A 470 7.54 -100.80 107.36
CA ARG A 470 7.26 -102.24 107.29
C ARG A 470 8.34 -103.05 108.03
N ARG A 471 9.61 -102.67 107.88
CA ARG A 471 10.75 -103.32 108.56
C ARG A 471 10.74 -103.08 110.08
N MET A 472 10.21 -101.93 110.53
CA MET A 472 10.00 -101.64 111.96
C MET A 472 8.82 -102.43 112.54
N ARG A 473 7.76 -102.69 111.76
CA ARG A 473 6.61 -103.54 112.15
C ARG A 473 6.96 -105.02 112.26
N GLU A 474 7.79 -105.58 111.37
CA GLU A 474 8.21 -106.99 111.41
C GLU A 474 9.01 -107.36 112.68
N LYS A 475 9.63 -106.40 113.37
CA LYS A 475 10.30 -106.61 114.67
C LYS A 475 9.32 -106.71 115.86
N ALA A 476 8.12 -106.15 115.74
CA ALA A 476 7.12 -106.11 116.81
C ALA A 476 6.14 -107.30 116.78
N GLU A 477 5.97 -107.96 115.63
CA GLU A 477 4.94 -109.00 115.37
C GLU A 477 5.25 -110.42 115.92
N ARG A 478 6.21 -110.57 116.85
CA ARG A 478 6.44 -111.85 117.55
C ARG A 478 5.47 -112.13 118.70
N GLY A 479 4.49 -111.27 118.94
CA GLY A 479 3.47 -111.45 119.97
C GLY A 479 2.08 -111.02 119.51
N LEU A 480 1.10 -111.85 119.84
CA LEU A 480 -0.35 -111.59 119.82
C LEU A 480 -1.10 -111.73 118.48
N ALA A 481 -1.59 -112.96 118.30
CA ALA A 481 -2.47 -113.44 117.24
C ALA A 481 -3.98 -113.11 117.43
N ASP A 482 -4.35 -112.06 118.19
CA ASP A 482 -5.77 -111.79 118.52
C ASP A 482 -6.46 -110.69 117.68
N LEU A 483 -5.78 -110.09 116.70
CA LEU A 483 -6.35 -109.05 115.81
C LEU A 483 -6.64 -109.54 114.38
N ARG A 484 -7.01 -110.82 114.22
CA ARG A 484 -7.26 -111.45 112.90
C ARG A 484 -8.68 -111.27 112.34
N MET A 485 -9.62 -110.70 113.08
CA MET A 485 -11.02 -110.58 112.60
C MET A 485 -11.45 -109.16 112.17
N GLN A 486 -10.69 -108.11 112.54
CA GLN A 486 -11.01 -106.72 112.16
C GLN A 486 -10.31 -106.23 110.88
N ASN A 487 -9.43 -107.03 110.26
CA ASN A 487 -8.55 -106.58 109.17
C ASN A 487 -9.00 -106.98 107.74
N LYS A 488 -10.27 -107.40 107.56
CA LYS A 488 -10.78 -107.79 106.25
C LYS A 488 -11.16 -106.59 105.35
N THR A 489 -11.54 -105.46 105.94
CA THR A 489 -12.09 -104.30 105.21
C THR A 489 -11.03 -103.29 104.73
N LEU A 490 -9.83 -103.28 105.33
CA LEU A 490 -8.72 -102.38 104.93
C LEU A 490 -7.83 -102.94 103.81
N LEU A 491 -7.94 -104.24 103.53
CA LEU A 491 -7.20 -104.92 102.44
C LEU A 491 -7.82 -104.70 101.04
N GLU A 492 -9.07 -104.26 100.96
CA GLU A 492 -9.74 -103.95 99.68
C GLU A 492 -9.41 -102.54 99.19
N GLN A 493 -9.09 -101.58 100.08
CA GLN A 493 -8.72 -100.21 99.71
C GLN A 493 -7.27 -100.08 99.19
N VAL A 494 -6.36 -100.97 99.59
CA VAL A 494 -4.95 -100.97 99.15
C VAL A 494 -4.77 -101.58 97.75
N LYS A 495 -5.72 -102.37 97.26
CA LYS A 495 -5.66 -102.98 95.92
C LYS A 495 -5.96 -102.01 94.77
N GLU A 496 -6.67 -100.91 95.01
CA GLU A 496 -6.96 -99.90 93.98
C GLU A 496 -5.75 -99.01 93.62
N TRP A 497 -4.72 -98.96 94.46
CA TRP A 497 -3.60 -98.02 94.36
C TRP A 497 -2.28 -98.70 93.96
N ASN A 498 -2.35 -99.88 93.33
CA ASN A 498 -1.16 -100.61 92.88
C ASN A 498 -0.53 -99.93 91.63
N PRO A 499 0.77 -99.62 91.63
CA PRO A 499 1.47 -98.93 90.53
C PRO A 499 1.35 -99.60 89.16
N GLU A 500 1.22 -100.93 89.11
CA GLU A 500 1.24 -101.70 87.85
C GLU A 500 -0.12 -102.33 87.49
N THR A 501 -1.09 -102.35 88.40
CA THR A 501 -2.35 -103.09 88.20
C THR A 501 -3.64 -102.37 88.65
N GLY A 502 -3.55 -101.16 89.19
CA GLY A 502 -4.72 -100.35 89.58
C GLY A 502 -5.42 -99.71 88.37
N THR A 503 -6.72 -99.94 88.21
CA THR A 503 -7.53 -99.44 87.09
C THR A 503 -7.56 -97.90 87.01
N ALA A 504 -7.53 -97.20 88.15
CA ALA A 504 -7.53 -95.74 88.21
C ALA A 504 -6.17 -95.11 87.84
N THR A 505 -5.05 -95.76 88.19
CA THR A 505 -3.68 -95.32 87.86
C THR A 505 -3.37 -95.53 86.38
N VAL A 506 -3.73 -96.69 85.83
CA VAL A 506 -3.53 -97.01 84.41
C VAL A 506 -4.37 -96.09 83.50
N ALA A 507 -5.59 -95.72 83.91
CA ALA A 507 -6.41 -94.75 83.18
C ALA A 507 -5.77 -93.34 83.18
N ARG A 508 -5.18 -92.92 84.30
CA ARG A 508 -4.52 -91.60 84.41
C ARG A 508 -3.21 -91.54 83.62
N HIS A 509 -2.40 -92.59 83.65
CA HIS A 509 -1.16 -92.68 82.85
C HIS A 509 -1.44 -92.73 81.35
N ARG A 510 -2.47 -93.48 80.92
CA ARG A 510 -2.90 -93.48 79.52
C ARG A 510 -3.43 -92.12 79.07
N ALA A 511 -4.18 -91.40 79.92
CA ALA A 511 -4.65 -90.06 79.60
C ALA A 511 -3.48 -89.07 79.41
N TYR A 512 -2.46 -89.15 80.27
CA TYR A 512 -1.25 -88.32 80.18
C TYR A 512 -0.38 -88.66 78.96
N GLU A 513 -0.14 -89.95 78.68
CA GLU A 513 0.54 -90.39 77.45
C GLU A 513 -0.20 -89.95 76.18
N THR A 514 -1.54 -89.92 76.21
CA THR A 514 -2.35 -89.42 75.09
C THR A 514 -2.15 -87.91 74.91
N GLN A 515 -2.17 -87.13 75.99
CA GLN A 515 -1.88 -85.69 75.95
C GLN A 515 -0.45 -85.39 75.45
N VAL A 516 0.56 -86.16 75.90
CA VAL A 516 1.95 -86.03 75.43
C VAL A 516 2.05 -86.35 73.93
N ARG A 517 1.41 -87.43 73.46
CA ARG A 517 1.40 -87.78 72.03
C ARG A 517 0.68 -86.74 71.19
N GLU A 518 -0.45 -86.20 71.66
CA GLU A 518 -1.16 -85.11 70.99
C GLU A 518 -0.25 -83.87 70.83
N LYS A 519 0.47 -83.49 71.89
CA LYS A 519 1.43 -82.38 71.84
C LYS A 519 2.64 -82.68 70.94
N GLU A 520 3.16 -83.90 70.95
CA GLU A 520 4.25 -84.33 70.08
C GLU A 520 3.84 -84.31 68.60
N THR A 521 2.63 -84.79 68.27
CA THR A 521 2.09 -84.70 66.91
C THR A 521 1.86 -83.25 66.48
N HIS A 522 1.46 -82.37 67.40
CA HIS A 522 1.30 -80.95 67.12
C HIS A 522 2.64 -80.26 66.84
N ILE A 523 3.69 -80.57 67.62
CA ILE A 523 5.06 -80.07 67.35
C ILE A 523 5.57 -80.55 65.99
N GLN A 524 5.37 -81.83 65.65
CA GLN A 524 5.76 -82.36 64.34
C GLN A 524 5.02 -81.70 63.18
N HIS A 525 3.73 -81.37 63.36
CA HIS A 525 2.95 -80.61 62.39
C HIS A 525 3.51 -79.20 62.19
N LEU A 526 3.73 -78.46 63.28
CA LEU A 526 4.29 -77.11 63.24
C LEU A 526 5.69 -77.08 62.59
N LEU A 527 6.54 -78.09 62.87
CA LEU A 527 7.85 -78.20 62.24
C LEU A 527 7.77 -78.43 60.73
N LEU A 528 6.82 -79.24 60.26
CA LEU A 528 6.61 -79.47 58.83
C LEU A 528 6.11 -78.20 58.14
N GLU A 529 5.15 -77.50 58.75
CA GLU A 529 4.63 -76.21 58.28
C GLU A 529 5.75 -75.15 58.24
N MET A 530 6.64 -75.11 59.23
CA MET A 530 7.80 -74.20 59.22
C MET A 530 8.79 -74.48 58.09
N VAL A 531 9.01 -75.74 57.72
CA VAL A 531 9.90 -76.11 56.61
C VAL A 531 9.30 -75.70 55.26
N THR A 532 8.01 -75.96 55.04
CA THR A 532 7.31 -75.53 53.83
C THR A 532 7.27 -74.00 53.73
N PHE A 533 6.94 -73.34 54.83
CA PHE A 533 6.90 -71.88 54.92
C PHE A 533 8.27 -71.25 54.64
N ARG A 534 9.37 -71.83 55.15
CA ARG A 534 10.75 -71.36 54.88
C ARG A 534 11.13 -71.48 53.40
N ALA A 535 10.71 -72.55 52.72
CA ALA A 535 10.95 -72.73 51.29
C ALA A 535 10.17 -71.70 50.45
N GLU A 536 8.90 -71.47 50.79
CA GLU A 536 8.05 -70.45 50.16
C GLU A 536 8.61 -69.04 50.36
N MET A 537 9.08 -68.71 51.56
CA MET A 537 9.75 -67.42 51.82
C MET A 537 11.00 -67.23 50.98
N SER A 538 11.89 -68.23 50.91
CA SER A 538 13.12 -68.14 50.12
C SER A 538 12.84 -67.94 48.63
N HIS A 539 11.78 -68.57 48.11
CA HIS A 539 11.32 -68.36 46.75
C HIS A 539 10.77 -66.95 46.52
N MET A 540 9.99 -66.44 47.47
CA MET A 540 9.46 -65.07 47.43
C MET A 540 10.58 -64.02 47.49
N GLU A 541 11.57 -64.19 48.36
CA GLU A 541 12.74 -63.31 48.48
C GLU A 541 13.58 -63.28 47.18
N ALA A 542 13.78 -64.44 46.54
CA ALA A 542 14.45 -64.52 45.24
C ALA A 542 13.66 -63.82 44.12
N THR A 543 12.33 -63.89 44.18
CA THR A 543 11.44 -63.24 43.21
C THR A 543 11.49 -61.71 43.39
N VAL A 544 11.43 -61.22 44.64
CA VAL A 544 11.61 -59.79 44.97
C VAL A 544 12.97 -59.27 44.50
N ALA A 545 14.06 -60.02 44.72
CA ALA A 545 15.39 -59.63 44.26
C ALA A 545 15.48 -59.51 42.73
N THR A 546 14.81 -60.41 42.00
CA THR A 546 14.74 -60.36 40.53
C THR A 546 13.96 -59.13 40.07
N CYS A 547 12.79 -58.86 40.66
CA CYS A 547 11.99 -57.68 40.35
C CYS A 547 12.70 -56.36 40.70
N GLN A 548 13.49 -56.32 41.78
CA GLN A 548 14.33 -55.16 42.13
C GLN A 548 15.40 -54.88 41.07
N SER A 549 16.06 -55.92 40.56
CA SER A 549 17.03 -55.79 39.46
C SER A 549 16.37 -55.25 38.18
N GLU A 550 15.18 -55.76 37.84
CA GLU A 550 14.41 -55.27 36.70
C GLU A 550 13.94 -53.81 36.87
N LEU A 551 13.52 -53.41 38.08
CA LEU A 551 13.16 -52.03 38.43
C LEU A 551 14.36 -51.09 38.25
N GLN A 552 15.55 -51.51 38.70
CA GLN A 552 16.78 -50.75 38.54
C GLN A 552 17.17 -50.60 37.06
N GLY A 553 16.98 -51.65 36.25
CA GLY A 553 17.15 -51.58 34.79
C GLY A 553 16.12 -50.70 34.07
N THR A 554 14.91 -50.51 34.61
CA THR A 554 13.97 -49.49 34.09
C THR A 554 14.31 -48.08 34.53
N LEU A 555 14.86 -47.92 35.73
CA LEU A 555 15.26 -46.61 36.27
C LEU A 555 16.42 -46.00 35.45
N THR A 556 17.41 -46.80 35.08
CA THR A 556 18.52 -46.35 34.21
C THR A 556 18.03 -45.92 32.83
N ARG A 557 17.16 -46.73 32.20
CA ARG A 557 16.56 -46.38 30.89
C ARG A 557 15.74 -45.10 30.95
N HIS A 558 15.00 -44.86 32.03
CA HIS A 558 14.27 -43.60 32.23
C HIS A 558 15.24 -42.42 32.36
N SER A 559 16.33 -42.56 33.13
CA SER A 559 17.36 -41.52 33.24
C SER A 559 18.00 -41.17 31.89
N ASP A 560 18.32 -42.17 31.07
CA ASP A 560 18.88 -41.95 29.72
C ASP A 560 17.87 -41.26 28.80
N LEU A 561 16.60 -41.65 28.88
CA LEU A 561 15.53 -41.04 28.10
C LEU A 561 15.27 -39.59 28.53
N GLN A 562 15.28 -39.31 29.83
CA GLN A 562 15.13 -37.96 30.38
C GLN A 562 16.27 -37.04 29.91
N ALA A 563 17.52 -37.51 29.97
CA ALA A 563 18.66 -36.71 29.49
C ALA A 563 18.56 -36.37 28.00
N ARG A 564 18.03 -37.29 27.18
CA ARG A 564 17.77 -37.05 25.75
C ARG A 564 16.62 -36.06 25.53
N PHE A 565 15.57 -36.12 26.34
CA PHE A 565 14.48 -35.16 26.31
C PHE A 565 14.98 -33.76 26.64
N ASP A 566 15.70 -33.60 27.76
CA ASP A 566 16.23 -32.31 28.21
C ASP A 566 17.17 -31.67 27.17
N ALA A 567 18.02 -32.48 26.51
CA ALA A 567 18.93 -31.99 25.47
C ALA A 567 18.17 -31.49 24.22
N LEU A 568 17.13 -32.22 23.79
CA LEU A 568 16.33 -31.85 22.62
C LEU A 568 15.43 -30.64 22.91
N GLU A 569 14.90 -30.53 24.13
CA GLU A 569 14.12 -29.37 24.58
C GLU A 569 14.99 -28.10 24.58
N GLN A 570 16.25 -28.19 25.02
CA GLN A 570 17.19 -27.07 24.94
C GLN A 570 17.48 -26.66 23.49
N GLU A 571 17.69 -27.62 22.57
CA GLU A 571 17.92 -27.33 21.16
C GLU A 571 16.68 -26.66 20.52
N TYR A 572 15.48 -27.13 20.85
CA TYR A 572 14.22 -26.51 20.44
C TYR A 572 14.11 -25.06 20.91
N LEU A 573 14.38 -24.79 22.19
CA LEU A 573 14.29 -23.44 22.76
C LEU A 573 15.31 -22.47 22.14
N GLN A 574 16.54 -22.94 21.89
CA GLN A 574 17.56 -22.15 21.18
C GLN A 574 17.11 -21.81 19.75
N THR A 575 16.58 -22.79 19.03
CA THR A 575 16.06 -22.60 17.66
C THR A 575 14.88 -21.61 17.65
N GLN A 576 13.99 -21.68 18.63
CA GLN A 576 12.88 -20.74 18.78
C GLN A 576 13.36 -19.31 19.04
N THR A 577 14.42 -19.15 19.84
CA THR A 577 15.04 -17.85 20.12
C THR A 577 15.64 -17.24 18.85
N LEU A 578 16.38 -18.04 18.06
CA LEU A 578 16.93 -17.60 16.77
C LEU A 578 15.83 -17.16 15.78
N CYS A 579 14.72 -17.88 15.73
CA CYS A 579 13.57 -17.51 14.92
C CYS A 579 12.95 -16.17 15.35
N GLN A 580 12.83 -15.94 16.67
CA GLN A 580 12.35 -14.67 17.21
C GLN A 580 13.31 -13.50 16.89
N ASP A 581 14.61 -13.72 16.96
CA ASP A 581 15.61 -12.70 16.63
C ASP A 581 15.56 -12.32 15.15
N GLN A 582 15.37 -13.29 14.25
CA GLN A 582 15.15 -13.00 12.82
C GLN A 582 13.82 -12.25 12.59
N THR A 583 12.77 -12.59 13.34
CA THR A 583 11.49 -11.87 13.27
C THR A 583 11.64 -10.40 13.67
N ARG A 584 12.40 -10.11 14.74
CA ARG A 584 12.73 -8.73 15.14
C ARG A 584 13.57 -8.00 14.09
N ALA A 585 14.52 -8.69 13.46
CA ALA A 585 15.32 -8.11 12.38
C ALA A 585 14.47 -7.74 11.17
N ILE A 586 13.51 -8.59 10.80
CA ILE A 586 12.52 -8.32 9.75
C ILE A 586 11.72 -7.05 10.06
N GLU A 587 11.17 -6.93 11.27
CA GLU A 587 10.41 -5.74 11.69
C GLU A 587 11.27 -4.45 11.64
N ALA A 588 12.55 -4.55 12.01
CA ALA A 588 13.49 -3.43 11.93
C ALA A 588 13.77 -3.02 10.48
N PHE A 589 14.00 -3.99 9.58
CA PHE A 589 14.21 -3.72 8.16
C PHE A 589 12.97 -3.13 7.50
N GLU A 590 11.78 -3.66 7.76
CA GLU A 590 10.52 -3.11 7.25
C GLU A 590 10.26 -1.67 7.71
N THR A 591 10.67 -1.34 8.93
CA THR A 591 10.56 0.02 9.47
C THR A 591 11.54 0.95 8.78
N ALA A 592 12.80 0.55 8.63
CA ALA A 592 13.83 1.32 7.92
C ALA A 592 13.47 1.54 6.43
N THR A 593 12.92 0.52 5.76
CA THR A 593 12.45 0.63 4.37
C THR A 593 11.34 1.67 4.27
N ARG A 594 10.35 1.64 5.17
CA ARG A 594 9.26 2.64 5.20
C ARG A 594 9.78 4.07 5.43
N GLU A 595 10.78 4.27 6.28
CA GLU A 595 11.42 5.57 6.50
C GLU A 595 12.12 6.08 5.23
N HIS A 596 12.85 5.20 4.53
CA HIS A 596 13.52 5.56 3.28
C HIS A 596 12.54 5.78 2.11
N GLU A 597 11.44 5.04 2.03
CA GLU A 597 10.36 5.28 1.07
C GLU A 597 9.67 6.63 1.29
N ALA A 598 9.43 7.00 2.56
CA ALA A 598 8.90 8.32 2.92
C ALA A 598 9.88 9.44 2.54
N ALA A 599 11.18 9.25 2.79
CA ALA A 599 12.23 10.18 2.38
C ALA A 599 12.32 10.30 0.84
N PHE A 600 12.18 9.18 0.11
CA PHE A 600 12.12 9.17 -1.35
C PHE A 600 10.91 9.96 -1.86
N ALA A 601 9.72 9.75 -1.30
CA ALA A 601 8.50 10.46 -1.69
C ALA A 601 8.62 11.97 -1.46
N ALA A 602 9.26 12.41 -0.37
CA ALA A 602 9.54 13.81 -0.09
C ALA A 602 10.48 14.43 -1.15
N VAL A 603 11.63 13.79 -1.41
CA VAL A 603 12.59 14.29 -2.41
C VAL A 603 12.00 14.26 -3.82
N GLN A 604 11.17 13.27 -4.15
CA GLN A 604 10.51 13.18 -5.44
C GLN A 604 9.47 14.30 -5.63
N LYS A 605 8.77 14.71 -4.56
CA LYS A 605 7.87 15.85 -4.58
C LYS A 605 8.63 17.15 -4.85
N ASP A 606 9.76 17.37 -4.15
CA ASP A 606 10.60 18.56 -4.32
C ASP A 606 11.23 18.61 -5.72
N LEU A 607 11.66 17.46 -6.26
CA LEU A 607 12.19 17.34 -7.61
C LEU A 607 11.13 17.69 -8.66
N ARG A 608 9.88 17.23 -8.49
CA ARG A 608 8.78 17.60 -9.42
C ARG A 608 8.47 19.09 -9.34
N ALA A 609 8.42 19.65 -8.14
CA ALA A 609 8.18 21.08 -7.96
C ALA A 609 9.27 21.92 -8.66
N THR A 610 10.55 21.57 -8.50
CA THR A 610 11.67 22.25 -9.17
C THR A 610 11.66 22.04 -10.69
N GLU A 611 11.31 20.85 -11.19
CA GLU A 611 11.13 20.60 -12.63
C GLU A 611 9.97 21.41 -13.23
N ASP A 612 8.86 21.57 -12.50
CA ASP A 612 7.71 22.33 -12.95
C ASP A 612 7.96 23.84 -12.88
N GLU A 613 8.67 24.33 -11.87
CA GLU A 613 9.21 25.71 -11.83
C GLU A 613 10.11 25.99 -13.04
N LEU A 614 11.03 25.07 -13.36
CA LEU A 614 11.95 25.22 -14.49
C LEU A 614 11.20 25.21 -15.82
N LYS A 615 10.22 24.32 -16.01
CA LYS A 615 9.36 24.30 -17.21
C LYS A 615 8.53 25.56 -17.33
N ALA A 616 7.93 26.03 -16.23
CA ALA A 616 7.10 27.23 -16.22
C ALA A 616 7.92 28.48 -16.58
N GLU A 617 9.13 28.64 -16.03
CA GLU A 617 10.01 29.75 -16.38
C GLU A 617 10.50 29.63 -17.84
N THR A 618 10.83 28.43 -18.31
CA THR A 618 11.23 28.21 -19.71
C THR A 618 10.09 28.53 -20.69
N GLN A 619 8.88 28.06 -20.41
CA GLN A 619 7.70 28.30 -21.26
C GLN A 619 7.32 29.78 -21.28
N LYS A 620 7.30 30.43 -20.11
CA LYS A 620 7.05 31.88 -19.98
C LYS A 620 8.00 32.69 -20.85
N ARG A 621 9.27 32.26 -20.99
CA ARG A 621 10.27 32.94 -21.81
C ARG A 621 10.10 32.66 -23.30
N ILE A 622 9.75 31.43 -23.68
CA ILE A 622 9.38 31.10 -25.07
C ILE A 622 8.17 31.95 -25.50
N ASP A 623 7.17 32.08 -24.63
CA ASP A 623 5.98 32.88 -24.90
C ASP A 623 6.32 34.38 -25.03
N GLN A 624 7.23 34.91 -24.20
CA GLN A 624 7.75 36.28 -24.32
C GLN A 624 8.50 36.52 -25.63
N GLU A 625 9.34 35.57 -26.06
CA GLU A 625 10.12 35.67 -27.30
C GLU A 625 9.22 35.54 -28.54
N LEU A 626 8.22 34.65 -28.50
CA LEU A 626 7.21 34.48 -29.55
C LEU A 626 6.37 35.76 -29.71
N ALA A 627 6.00 36.40 -28.60
CA ALA A 627 5.26 37.66 -28.57
C ALA A 627 6.06 38.88 -29.05
N LEU A 628 7.39 38.83 -29.04
CA LEU A 628 8.27 39.86 -29.61
C LEU A 628 8.40 39.69 -31.13
N LYS A 629 8.50 38.45 -31.62
CA LYS A 629 8.68 38.12 -33.05
C LYS A 629 7.42 38.32 -33.90
N SER A 630 6.23 38.38 -33.31
CA SER A 630 4.95 38.48 -34.03
C SER A 630 4.37 39.90 -34.14
N ARG A 631 5.10 40.95 -33.76
CA ARG A 631 4.52 42.31 -33.68
C ARG A 631 4.44 43.01 -35.04
N ARG A 632 3.25 43.48 -35.38
CA ARG A 632 2.97 44.57 -36.34
C ARG A 632 2.33 45.72 -35.59
N CYS A 633 2.58 46.95 -36.04
CA CYS A 633 2.00 48.11 -35.40
C CYS A 633 0.49 47.99 -35.58
N LEU A 634 -0.26 48.04 -34.48
CA LEU A 634 -1.71 47.90 -34.50
C LEU A 634 -2.42 49.08 -35.19
N ASP A 635 -1.69 50.18 -35.45
CA ASP A 635 -2.12 51.22 -36.38
C ASP A 635 -1.84 50.76 -37.81
N LEU A 636 -2.91 50.40 -38.53
CA LEU A 636 -2.86 49.86 -39.90
C LEU A 636 -2.22 50.83 -40.92
N SER A 637 -2.03 52.09 -40.55
CA SER A 637 -1.37 53.11 -41.36
C SER A 637 0.12 53.29 -41.05
N CYS A 638 0.64 52.58 -40.05
CA CYS A 638 2.01 52.68 -39.57
C CYS A 638 2.88 51.51 -40.04
N ASP A 639 3.92 51.80 -40.82
CA ASP A 639 4.86 50.82 -41.39
C ASP A 639 6.13 50.63 -40.51
N ALA A 640 5.97 50.73 -39.18
CA ALA A 640 7.10 50.60 -38.27
C ALA A 640 7.62 49.15 -38.19
N PRO A 641 8.95 48.93 -38.31
CA PRO A 641 9.56 47.61 -38.19
C PRO A 641 9.21 46.88 -36.87
N PRO A 642 9.05 45.54 -36.87
CA PRO A 642 8.61 44.76 -35.70
C PRO A 642 9.34 45.01 -34.38
N PHE A 643 10.62 45.39 -34.46
CA PHE A 643 11.51 45.64 -33.31
C PHE A 643 11.37 47.05 -32.71
N LEU A 644 10.72 47.99 -33.40
CA LEU A 644 10.38 49.33 -32.88
C LEU A 644 9.00 49.36 -32.20
N ILE A 645 8.30 48.22 -32.20
CA ILE A 645 6.97 48.06 -31.64
C ILE A 645 7.12 47.68 -30.18
N GLN A 646 6.71 48.60 -29.32
CA GLN A 646 6.74 48.43 -27.89
C GLN A 646 5.78 47.31 -27.46
N THR A 647 5.87 46.88 -26.20
CA THR A 647 4.98 45.87 -25.61
C THR A 647 3.49 46.17 -25.75
N SER A 648 3.16 47.43 -25.98
CA SER A 648 1.84 47.97 -26.28
C SER A 648 1.28 47.63 -27.67
N GLY A 649 2.08 47.07 -28.59
CA GLY A 649 1.66 46.78 -29.96
C GLY A 649 1.66 47.98 -30.91
N TYR A 650 2.14 49.15 -30.46
CA TYR A 650 2.37 50.35 -31.28
C TYR A 650 3.86 50.72 -31.31
N CYS A 651 4.33 51.38 -32.37
CA CYS A 651 5.66 52.01 -32.35
C CYS A 651 5.69 53.20 -31.40
N ARG A 652 6.88 53.63 -30.95
CA ARG A 652 7.03 54.72 -29.96
C ARG A 652 6.19 55.98 -30.27
N GLU A 653 6.17 56.45 -31.52
CA GLU A 653 5.36 57.63 -31.92
C GLU A 653 3.85 57.37 -31.91
N CYS A 654 3.40 56.17 -32.31
CA CYS A 654 1.97 55.81 -32.25
C CYS A 654 1.53 55.52 -30.82
N HIS A 655 2.44 55.01 -29.99
CA HIS A 655 2.23 54.79 -28.57
C HIS A 655 2.11 56.10 -27.82
N GLU A 656 3.00 57.08 -28.02
CA GLU A 656 2.93 58.38 -27.35
C GLU A 656 1.66 59.16 -27.74
N ARG A 657 1.23 59.10 -29.01
CA ARG A 657 -0.01 59.72 -29.50
C ARG A 657 -1.26 59.06 -28.93
N ARG A 658 -1.28 57.72 -28.88
CA ARG A 658 -2.34 56.97 -28.23
C ARG A 658 -2.29 57.03 -26.72
N GLU A 659 -1.16 57.18 -26.07
CA GLU A 659 -1.11 57.39 -24.62
C GLU A 659 -1.69 58.75 -24.26
N GLN A 660 -1.55 59.77 -25.11
CA GLN A 660 -2.27 61.02 -24.94
C GLN A 660 -3.79 60.82 -25.11
N GLU A 661 -4.22 60.18 -26.20
CA GLU A 661 -5.65 59.90 -26.46
C GLU A 661 -6.26 58.91 -25.45
N ALA A 662 -5.51 57.90 -25.01
CA ALA A 662 -5.90 56.89 -24.04
C ALA A 662 -5.78 57.41 -22.61
N ALA A 663 -4.89 58.34 -22.29
CA ALA A 663 -4.92 59.02 -20.99
C ALA A 663 -6.13 59.97 -20.90
N ASP A 664 -6.56 60.57 -22.02
CA ASP A 664 -7.79 61.35 -22.09
C ASP A 664 -9.05 60.45 -22.04
N HIS A 665 -9.03 59.30 -22.73
CA HIS A 665 -10.11 58.31 -22.73
C HIS A 665 -10.16 57.46 -21.45
N LEU A 666 -9.03 57.15 -20.79
CA LEU A 666 -8.98 56.57 -19.44
C LEU A 666 -9.45 57.58 -18.41
N ARG A 667 -9.14 58.88 -18.54
CA ARG A 667 -9.72 59.89 -17.65
C ARG A 667 -11.24 59.96 -17.77
N GLN A 668 -11.81 59.69 -18.94
CA GLN A 668 -13.26 59.52 -19.13
C GLN A 668 -13.78 58.16 -18.61
N LEU A 669 -13.11 57.05 -18.92
CA LEU A 669 -13.51 55.70 -18.51
C LEU A 669 -13.30 55.41 -17.01
N ASP A 670 -12.31 56.00 -16.35
CA ASP A 670 -12.10 55.91 -14.90
C ASP A 670 -13.16 56.75 -14.17
N MET A 671 -13.59 57.88 -14.75
CA MET A 671 -14.77 58.61 -14.29
C MET A 671 -16.08 57.79 -14.46
N GLU A 672 -16.17 56.93 -15.48
CA GLU A 672 -17.33 56.07 -15.71
C GLU A 672 -17.28 54.75 -14.89
N ARG A 673 -16.10 54.15 -14.70
CA ARG A 673 -15.89 52.90 -13.94
C ARG A 673 -15.96 53.09 -12.43
N GLN A 674 -15.54 54.24 -11.90
CA GLN A 674 -15.71 54.56 -10.48
C GLN A 674 -17.19 54.78 -10.09
N ASN A 675 -18.09 54.91 -11.09
CA ASN A 675 -19.53 55.13 -10.90
C ASN A 675 -20.40 53.91 -11.22
N GLN A 676 -19.83 52.73 -11.54
CA GLN A 676 -20.61 51.51 -11.81
C GLN A 676 -20.89 50.73 -10.50
N PRO A 677 -22.14 50.27 -10.28
CA PRO A 677 -22.49 49.54 -9.06
C PRO A 677 -21.80 48.16 -9.01
N PRO A 678 -21.36 47.68 -7.83
CA PRO A 678 -20.63 46.42 -7.67
C PRO A 678 -21.32 45.19 -8.30
N ASP A 679 -22.65 45.11 -8.21
CA ASP A 679 -23.44 44.03 -8.80
C ASP A 679 -23.34 43.98 -10.34
N GLN A 680 -23.18 45.13 -10.98
CA GLN A 680 -23.03 45.20 -12.43
C GLN A 680 -21.66 44.71 -12.87
N VAL A 681 -20.60 45.09 -12.13
CA VAL A 681 -19.23 44.61 -12.38
C VAL A 681 -19.17 43.08 -12.29
N VAL A 682 -19.75 42.51 -11.23
CA VAL A 682 -19.79 41.05 -11.01
C VAL A 682 -20.63 40.33 -12.07
N ARG A 683 -21.77 40.90 -12.45
CA ARG A 683 -22.63 40.33 -13.50
C ARG A 683 -21.94 40.30 -14.85
N ASP A 684 -21.26 41.38 -15.20
CA ASP A 684 -20.59 41.53 -16.50
C ASP A 684 -19.35 40.61 -16.57
N ALA A 685 -18.59 40.49 -15.47
CA ALA A 685 -17.50 39.52 -15.36
C ALA A 685 -17.98 38.07 -15.56
N PHE A 686 -19.05 37.67 -14.86
CA PHE A 686 -19.60 36.32 -15.01
C PHE A 686 -20.13 36.07 -16.43
N ALA A 687 -20.69 37.07 -17.10
CA ALA A 687 -21.16 36.95 -18.48
C ALA A 687 -20.02 36.78 -19.50
N GLN A 688 -18.85 37.36 -19.24
CA GLN A 688 -17.69 37.30 -20.14
C GLN A 688 -16.94 35.97 -20.11
N GLY A 689 -16.80 35.37 -18.92
CA GLY A 689 -15.96 34.17 -18.77
C GLY A 689 -16.37 33.24 -17.63
N GLY A 690 -17.63 33.29 -17.19
CA GLY A 690 -18.17 32.40 -16.18
C GLY A 690 -17.51 32.55 -14.80
N LEU A 691 -17.34 31.42 -14.10
CA LEU A 691 -16.76 31.41 -12.75
C LEU A 691 -15.29 31.83 -12.70
N ALA A 692 -14.49 31.47 -13.69
CA ALA A 692 -13.08 31.82 -13.74
C ALA A 692 -12.91 33.35 -13.81
N SER A 693 -13.59 33.99 -14.76
CA SER A 693 -13.56 35.46 -14.90
C SER A 693 -14.15 36.17 -13.69
N LEU A 694 -15.17 35.60 -13.04
CA LEU A 694 -15.72 36.14 -11.80
C LEU A 694 -14.67 36.11 -10.68
N LEU A 695 -14.01 34.98 -10.45
CA LEU A 695 -12.96 34.87 -9.42
C LEU A 695 -11.78 35.80 -9.73
N ASP A 696 -11.37 35.92 -10.99
CA ASP A 696 -10.30 36.84 -11.41
C ASP A 696 -10.68 38.30 -11.17
N THR A 697 -11.94 38.64 -11.36
CA THR A 697 -12.47 39.97 -11.06
C THR A 697 -12.47 40.22 -9.56
N ILE A 698 -12.92 39.26 -8.75
CA ILE A 698 -12.90 39.39 -7.28
C ILE A 698 -11.45 39.56 -6.79
N GLU A 699 -10.50 38.80 -7.32
CA GLU A 699 -9.08 38.90 -6.94
C GLU A 699 -8.45 40.23 -7.40
N ARG A 700 -8.77 40.69 -8.61
CA ARG A 700 -8.32 42.01 -9.09
C ARG A 700 -8.83 43.15 -8.21
N PHE A 701 -10.05 43.02 -7.69
CA PHE A 701 -10.67 43.98 -6.79
C PHE A 701 -10.63 43.52 -5.33
N GLN A 702 -9.60 42.77 -4.92
CA GLN A 702 -9.47 42.23 -3.56
C GLN A 702 -9.43 43.28 -2.44
N SER A 703 -9.32 44.58 -2.76
CA SER A 703 -9.41 45.69 -1.79
C SER A 703 -10.84 46.24 -1.63
N HIS A 704 -11.80 45.80 -2.45
CA HIS A 704 -13.20 46.23 -2.42
C HIS A 704 -14.11 45.14 -1.86
N ALA A 705 -14.46 45.28 -0.58
CA ALA A 705 -15.36 44.36 0.13
C ALA A 705 -16.70 44.15 -0.60
N ASP A 706 -17.28 45.22 -1.16
CA ASP A 706 -18.57 45.16 -1.86
C ASP A 706 -18.55 44.25 -3.10
N ILE A 707 -17.44 44.22 -3.83
CA ILE A 707 -17.27 43.38 -5.03
C ILE A 707 -17.10 41.92 -4.62
N LEU A 708 -16.35 41.65 -3.55
CA LEU A 708 -16.22 40.31 -2.98
C LEU A 708 -17.57 39.78 -2.50
N VAL A 709 -18.34 40.60 -1.78
CA VAL A 709 -19.70 40.24 -1.31
C VAL A 709 -20.64 39.98 -2.49
N ALA A 710 -20.68 40.86 -3.49
CA ALA A 710 -21.49 40.69 -4.70
C ALA A 710 -21.07 39.43 -5.47
N GLY A 711 -19.77 39.17 -5.57
CA GLY A 711 -19.18 37.98 -6.19
C GLY A 711 -19.59 36.69 -5.50
N CYS A 712 -19.43 36.63 -4.17
CA CYS A 712 -19.85 35.47 -3.37
C CYS A 712 -21.36 35.21 -3.50
N LYS A 713 -22.19 36.25 -3.46
CA LYS A 713 -23.65 36.14 -3.66
C LYS A 713 -24.00 35.61 -5.06
N LYS A 714 -23.31 36.10 -6.10
CA LYS A 714 -23.51 35.62 -7.46
C LYS A 714 -23.12 34.15 -7.60
N MET A 715 -21.96 33.75 -7.07
CA MET A 715 -21.54 32.35 -7.06
C MET A 715 -22.52 31.46 -6.29
N GLN A 716 -23.00 31.92 -5.14
CA GLN A 716 -23.99 31.20 -4.33
C GLN A 716 -25.26 30.95 -5.15
N ALA A 717 -25.82 31.99 -5.77
CA ALA A 717 -27.03 31.88 -6.58
C ALA A 717 -26.86 30.90 -7.77
N VAL A 718 -25.69 30.89 -8.41
CA VAL A 718 -25.41 29.96 -9.52
C VAL A 718 -25.26 28.52 -9.01
N CYS A 719 -24.59 28.30 -7.87
CA CYS A 719 -24.42 26.97 -7.27
C CYS A 719 -25.73 26.38 -6.73
N GLU A 720 -26.65 27.22 -6.26
CA GLU A 720 -28.00 26.82 -5.85
C GLU A 720 -28.88 26.47 -7.07
N ALA A 721 -28.77 27.22 -8.17
CA ALA A 721 -29.52 26.98 -9.39
C ALA A 721 -29.05 25.74 -10.15
N THR A 722 -27.73 25.47 -10.16
CA THR A 722 -27.12 24.42 -10.97
C THR A 722 -26.08 23.63 -10.17
N GLY A 723 -26.45 22.43 -9.71
CA GLY A 723 -25.60 21.60 -8.85
C GLY A 723 -24.23 21.26 -9.44
N HIS A 724 -24.13 20.98 -10.74
CA HIS A 724 -22.86 20.68 -11.43
C HIS A 724 -21.83 21.81 -11.38
N VAL A 725 -22.26 23.05 -11.13
CA VAL A 725 -21.36 24.19 -11.03
C VAL A 725 -20.49 24.09 -9.76
N LYS A 726 -20.95 23.37 -8.73
CA LYS A 726 -20.19 23.16 -7.49
C LYS A 726 -18.88 22.43 -7.73
N ASP A 727 -18.83 21.47 -8.67
CA ASP A 727 -17.59 20.80 -9.08
C ASP A 727 -16.63 21.79 -9.74
N THR A 728 -17.15 22.60 -10.67
CA THR A 728 -16.34 23.55 -11.44
C THR A 728 -15.70 24.64 -10.58
N VAL A 729 -16.32 25.05 -9.46
CA VAL A 729 -15.70 25.98 -8.50
C VAL A 729 -14.42 25.38 -7.92
N GLY A 730 -14.42 24.08 -7.63
CA GLY A 730 -13.23 23.38 -7.18
C GLY A 730 -12.19 23.27 -8.29
N ASP A 731 -12.59 22.94 -9.52
CA ASP A 731 -11.68 22.71 -10.64
C ASP A 731 -10.90 23.96 -11.08
N VAL A 732 -11.44 25.16 -10.79
CA VAL A 732 -10.77 26.45 -11.04
C VAL A 732 -10.02 27.01 -9.82
N ASP A 733 -9.67 26.14 -8.86
CA ASP A 733 -9.01 26.49 -7.59
C ASP A 733 -9.78 27.54 -6.76
N GLY A 734 -11.10 27.61 -6.93
CA GLY A 734 -11.94 28.62 -6.31
C GLY A 734 -11.94 28.57 -4.78
N PHE A 735 -11.86 27.38 -4.17
CA PHE A 735 -11.86 27.25 -2.70
C PHE A 735 -10.63 27.91 -2.07
N LYS A 736 -9.44 27.62 -2.60
CA LYS A 736 -8.18 28.19 -2.11
C LYS A 736 -8.15 29.71 -2.27
N ARG A 737 -8.61 30.21 -3.43
CA ARG A 737 -8.69 31.65 -3.71
C ARG A 737 -9.67 32.35 -2.76
N LEU A 738 -10.86 31.78 -2.55
CA LEU A 738 -11.84 32.33 -1.61
C LEU A 738 -11.31 32.38 -0.18
N VAL A 739 -10.65 31.31 0.29
CA VAL A 739 -10.03 31.26 1.63
C VAL A 739 -8.92 32.30 1.79
N ALA A 740 -8.08 32.50 0.77
CA ALA A 740 -7.04 33.52 0.80
C ALA A 740 -7.63 34.95 0.87
N MET A 741 -8.64 35.24 0.03
CA MET A 741 -9.25 36.57 -0.05
C MET A 741 -10.00 36.94 1.23
N VAL A 742 -10.82 36.03 1.77
CA VAL A 742 -11.58 36.27 3.01
C VAL A 742 -10.67 36.41 4.22
N GLY A 743 -9.46 35.81 4.17
CA GLY A 743 -8.44 35.96 5.20
C GLY A 743 -7.93 37.40 5.38
N ALA A 744 -8.09 38.27 4.37
CA ALA A 744 -7.79 39.70 4.48
C ALA A 744 -8.92 40.51 5.16
N TYR A 745 -10.12 39.94 5.26
CA TYR A 745 -11.35 40.60 5.73
C TYR A 745 -11.91 39.96 7.00
N THR A 746 -11.04 39.54 7.92
CA THR A 746 -11.43 38.84 9.16
C THR A 746 -12.40 39.68 10.01
N THR A 747 -12.17 40.99 10.08
CA THR A 747 -13.00 41.93 10.86
C THR A 747 -14.25 42.46 10.14
N ASP A 748 -14.47 42.10 8.87
CA ASP A 748 -15.66 42.54 8.11
C ASP A 748 -16.75 41.47 8.15
N ALA A 749 -17.77 41.70 9.00
CA ALA A 749 -18.86 40.75 9.21
C ALA A 749 -19.65 40.44 7.92
N VAL A 750 -19.80 41.41 7.00
CA VAL A 750 -20.58 41.24 5.77
C VAL A 750 -19.84 40.32 4.80
N VAL A 751 -18.53 40.50 4.67
CA VAL A 751 -17.66 39.64 3.85
C VAL A 751 -17.58 38.23 4.43
N GLN A 752 -17.39 38.10 5.74
CA GLN A 752 -17.39 36.80 6.42
C GLN A 752 -18.72 36.07 6.18
N LEU A 753 -19.86 36.75 6.37
CA LEU A 753 -21.19 36.17 6.20
C LEU A 753 -21.42 35.68 4.76
N ALA A 754 -21.13 36.51 3.77
CA ALA A 754 -21.29 36.14 2.36
C ALA A 754 -20.43 34.92 1.99
N THR A 755 -19.22 34.86 2.51
CA THR A 755 -18.26 33.79 2.22
C THR A 755 -18.64 32.48 2.92
N VAL A 756 -18.95 32.52 4.21
CA VAL A 756 -19.36 31.33 4.99
C VAL A 756 -20.64 30.73 4.42
N ARG A 757 -21.59 31.58 3.99
CA ARG A 757 -22.83 31.11 3.35
C ARG A 757 -22.55 30.41 2.02
N LEU A 758 -21.67 30.96 1.18
CA LEU A 758 -21.23 30.30 -0.05
C LEU A 758 -20.57 28.94 0.24
N MET A 759 -19.68 28.86 1.24
CA MET A 759 -19.05 27.59 1.64
C MET A 759 -20.08 26.55 2.08
N GLY A 760 -21.11 26.96 2.83
CA GLY A 760 -22.23 26.10 3.22
C GLY A 760 -22.97 25.53 2.02
N VAL A 761 -23.26 26.35 1.00
CA VAL A 761 -23.89 25.92 -0.25
C VAL A 761 -22.98 24.95 -1.03
N LEU A 762 -21.69 25.23 -1.10
CA LEU A 762 -20.72 24.39 -1.81
C LEU A 762 -20.55 23.01 -1.16
N ALA A 763 -20.67 22.91 0.17
CA ALA A 763 -20.63 21.66 0.92
C ALA A 763 -21.97 20.88 0.91
N PHE A 764 -23.10 21.57 0.72
CA PHE A 764 -24.42 20.97 0.78
C PHE A 764 -24.64 19.90 -0.31
N ASN A 765 -25.00 18.69 0.10
CA ASN A 765 -25.18 17.51 -0.75
C ASN A 765 -24.00 17.24 -1.70
N HIS A 766 -22.77 17.47 -1.24
CA HIS A 766 -21.59 17.34 -2.10
C HIS A 766 -20.36 16.79 -1.36
N ASP A 767 -20.12 15.48 -1.50
CA ASP A 767 -19.11 14.75 -0.72
C ASP A 767 -17.67 15.10 -1.05
N VAL A 768 -17.39 15.42 -2.31
CA VAL A 768 -16.05 15.88 -2.72
C VAL A 768 -15.75 17.27 -2.13
N ASN A 769 -16.66 18.22 -2.30
CA ASN A 769 -16.48 19.60 -1.84
C ASN A 769 -16.38 19.74 -0.32
N ARG A 770 -17.15 18.97 0.47
CA ARG A 770 -17.02 19.02 1.94
C ARG A 770 -15.60 18.68 2.39
N VAL A 771 -14.92 17.74 1.74
CA VAL A 771 -13.54 17.36 2.07
C VAL A 771 -12.55 18.39 1.54
N ARG A 772 -12.73 18.84 0.28
CA ARG A 772 -11.85 19.84 -0.36
C ARG A 772 -11.87 21.17 0.38
N LEU A 773 -13.04 21.69 0.75
CA LEU A 773 -13.16 22.95 1.50
C LEU A 773 -12.38 22.92 2.83
N VAL A 774 -12.44 21.80 3.55
CA VAL A 774 -11.69 21.65 4.81
C VAL A 774 -10.18 21.50 4.54
N ALA A 775 -9.79 20.81 3.47
CA ALA A 775 -8.38 20.66 3.08
C ALA A 775 -7.75 22.01 2.69
N GLU A 776 -8.49 22.89 2.02
CA GLU A 776 -8.03 24.22 1.60
C GLU A 776 -8.15 25.29 2.70
N GLY A 777 -8.50 24.92 3.94
CA GLY A 777 -8.53 25.83 5.09
C GLY A 777 -9.87 26.55 5.34
N GLY A 778 -10.93 26.18 4.62
CA GLY A 778 -12.26 26.79 4.78
C GLY A 778 -12.87 26.62 6.18
N LEU A 779 -12.57 25.53 6.88
CA LEU A 779 -13.01 25.34 8.27
C LEU A 779 -12.47 26.44 9.20
N GLY A 780 -11.20 26.82 9.02
CA GLY A 780 -10.58 27.87 9.83
C GLY A 780 -11.26 29.23 9.63
N VAL A 781 -11.69 29.54 8.39
CA VAL A 781 -12.46 30.76 8.10
C VAL A 781 -13.80 30.77 8.84
N VAL A 782 -14.55 29.66 8.78
CA VAL A 782 -15.85 29.54 9.46
C VAL A 782 -15.70 29.75 10.97
N LEU A 783 -14.75 29.06 11.60
CA LEU A 783 -14.55 29.13 13.05
C LEU A 783 -13.97 30.48 13.50
N ALA A 784 -13.06 31.07 12.72
CA ALA A 784 -12.55 32.42 12.99
C ALA A 784 -13.66 33.47 12.87
N GLY A 785 -14.53 33.35 11.87
CA GLY A 785 -15.71 34.21 11.72
C GLY A 785 -16.63 34.12 12.93
N MET A 786 -16.93 32.91 13.41
CA MET A 786 -17.72 32.71 14.63
C MET A 786 -17.09 33.37 15.86
N ALA A 787 -15.77 33.22 16.03
CA ALA A 787 -15.04 33.77 17.17
C ALA A 787 -14.94 35.30 17.16
N GLN A 788 -14.79 35.91 15.99
CA GLN A 788 -14.60 37.36 15.86
C GLN A 788 -15.91 38.15 15.87
N HIS A 789 -17.01 37.53 15.46
CA HIS A 789 -18.33 38.17 15.39
C HIS A 789 -19.37 37.39 16.21
N PRO A 790 -19.17 37.22 17.54
CA PRO A 790 -20.07 36.42 18.38
C PRO A 790 -21.50 36.98 18.40
N ASN A 791 -21.68 38.30 18.23
CA ASN A 791 -22.98 38.96 18.27
C ASN A 791 -23.66 39.09 16.89
N ASP A 792 -23.05 38.62 15.80
CA ASP A 792 -23.70 38.59 14.48
C ASP A 792 -24.52 37.30 14.33
N LYS A 793 -25.81 37.40 14.63
CA LYS A 793 -26.76 36.27 14.51
C LYS A 793 -26.69 35.59 13.14
N GLY A 794 -26.64 36.38 12.06
CA GLY A 794 -26.69 35.86 10.70
C GLY A 794 -25.46 35.02 10.39
N LEU A 795 -24.29 35.50 10.83
CA LEU A 795 -23.04 34.76 10.69
C LEU A 795 -23.04 33.49 11.55
N GLN A 796 -23.42 33.57 12.82
CA GLN A 796 -23.47 32.38 13.69
C GLN A 796 -24.39 31.30 13.11
N GLN A 797 -25.56 31.68 12.60
CA GLN A 797 -26.52 30.75 12.00
C GLN A 797 -25.98 30.12 10.70
N CYS A 798 -25.39 30.93 9.83
CA CYS A 798 -24.78 30.44 8.59
C CYS A 798 -23.58 29.52 8.90
N SER A 799 -22.75 29.88 9.88
CA SER A 799 -21.61 29.06 10.29
C SER A 799 -22.04 27.71 10.85
N CYS A 800 -23.05 27.66 11.73
CA CYS A 800 -23.58 26.38 12.24
C CYS A 800 -24.11 25.51 11.09
N THR A 801 -24.85 26.09 10.15
CA THR A 801 -25.35 25.37 8.97
C THR A 801 -24.19 24.85 8.09
N THR A 802 -23.15 25.66 7.90
CA THR A 802 -21.95 25.24 7.16
C THR A 802 -21.22 24.11 7.88
N LEU A 803 -21.07 24.16 9.22
CA LEU A 803 -20.49 23.07 10.00
C LEU A 803 -21.29 21.78 9.89
N THR A 804 -22.63 21.84 9.94
CA THR A 804 -23.52 20.70 9.65
C THR A 804 -23.20 20.08 8.30
N ASN A 805 -23.14 20.90 7.24
CA ASN A 805 -22.88 20.43 5.88
C ASN A 805 -21.46 19.86 5.72
N LEU A 806 -20.47 20.37 6.45
CA LEU A 806 -19.11 19.84 6.44
C LEU A 806 -18.99 18.51 7.22
N ALA A 807 -19.73 18.37 8.32
CA ALA A 807 -19.71 17.19 9.21
C ALA A 807 -20.54 16.01 8.70
N HIS A 808 -21.60 16.27 7.94
CA HIS A 808 -22.55 15.26 7.48
C HIS A 808 -21.84 14.14 6.69
N ASN A 809 -22.08 12.88 7.09
CA ASN A 809 -21.44 11.67 6.55
C ASN A 809 -19.91 11.73 6.35
N CYS A 810 -19.19 12.54 7.14
CA CYS A 810 -17.75 12.72 6.97
C CYS A 810 -17.02 12.71 8.32
N GLU A 811 -16.65 11.52 8.80
CA GLU A 811 -15.93 11.33 10.07
C GLU A 811 -14.61 12.11 10.13
N GLY A 812 -13.86 12.15 9.01
CA GLY A 812 -12.61 12.92 8.93
C GLY A 812 -12.82 14.41 9.18
N ASN A 813 -13.91 14.99 8.69
CA ASN A 813 -14.24 16.39 8.94
C ASN A 813 -14.73 16.62 10.36
N ARG A 814 -15.54 15.71 10.94
CA ARG A 814 -15.98 15.80 12.34
C ARG A 814 -14.80 15.90 13.31
N ARG A 815 -13.79 15.04 13.11
CA ARG A 815 -12.56 15.07 13.92
C ARG A 815 -11.76 16.37 13.75
N LYS A 816 -11.73 16.95 12.54
CA LYS A 816 -11.08 18.24 12.30
C LYS A 816 -11.84 19.41 12.93
N ILE A 817 -13.18 19.36 12.92
CA ILE A 817 -14.04 20.34 13.62
C ILE A 817 -13.78 20.25 15.12
N LEU A 818 -13.75 19.04 15.69
CA LEU A 818 -13.38 18.82 17.09
C LEU A 818 -11.98 19.37 17.41
N ALA A 819 -10.98 19.08 16.57
CA ALA A 819 -9.59 19.49 16.79
C ALA A 819 -9.35 21.02 16.69
N GLN A 820 -10.31 21.78 16.15
CA GLN A 820 -10.23 23.24 16.00
C GLN A 820 -11.26 23.96 16.89
N ASP A 821 -11.70 23.33 17.98
CA ASP A 821 -12.67 23.86 18.95
C ASP A 821 -14.02 24.25 18.32
N GLY A 822 -14.44 23.54 17.27
CA GLY A 822 -15.66 23.86 16.55
C GLY A 822 -16.94 23.54 17.34
N ILE A 823 -16.91 22.57 18.25
CA ILE A 823 -18.04 22.27 19.15
C ILE A 823 -18.24 23.44 20.11
N GLU A 824 -17.15 23.95 20.68
CA GLU A 824 -17.13 25.10 21.57
C GLU A 824 -17.72 26.32 20.88
N ARG A 825 -17.36 26.58 19.62
CA ARG A 825 -17.98 27.67 18.84
C ARG A 825 -19.49 27.52 18.68
N VAL A 826 -19.99 26.30 18.46
CA VAL A 826 -21.45 26.04 18.40
C VAL A 826 -22.11 26.32 19.75
N LEU A 827 -21.51 25.89 20.85
CA LEU A 827 -22.04 26.10 22.20
C LEU A 827 -21.98 27.58 22.62
N ASP A 828 -20.92 28.30 22.26
CA ASP A 828 -20.80 29.75 22.46
C ASP A 828 -21.95 30.49 21.75
N ALA A 829 -22.29 30.08 20.52
CA ALA A 829 -23.42 30.65 19.78
C ALA A 829 -24.76 30.36 20.47
N MET A 830 -24.98 29.13 20.98
CA MET A 830 -26.18 28.79 21.75
C MET A 830 -26.32 29.65 23.01
N GLN A 831 -25.22 29.88 23.74
CA GLN A 831 -25.21 30.71 24.95
C GLN A 831 -25.39 32.19 24.66
N THR A 832 -24.91 32.67 23.51
CA THR A 832 -25.03 34.08 23.12
C THR A 832 -26.46 34.44 22.71
N PHE A 833 -27.21 33.52 22.09
CA PHE A 833 -28.59 33.75 21.66
C PHE A 833 -29.58 32.71 22.22
N PRO A 834 -29.76 32.64 23.55
CA PRO A 834 -30.52 31.57 24.21
C PRO A 834 -32.00 31.53 23.80
N HIS A 835 -32.58 32.67 23.42
CA HIS A 835 -34.00 32.78 23.05
C HIS A 835 -34.24 32.84 21.53
N ASP A 836 -33.19 32.76 20.71
CA ASP A 836 -33.33 32.79 19.26
C ASP A 836 -33.60 31.40 18.70
N CYS A 837 -34.88 31.07 18.52
CA CYS A 837 -35.30 29.73 18.12
C CYS A 837 -34.62 29.26 16.82
N GLY A 838 -34.45 30.16 15.85
CA GLY A 838 -33.80 29.83 14.58
C GLY A 838 -32.32 29.49 14.73
N LEU A 839 -31.58 30.23 15.58
CA LEU A 839 -30.20 29.90 15.86
C LEU A 839 -30.08 28.60 16.68
N GLN A 840 -30.89 28.44 17.73
CA GLN A 840 -30.90 27.24 18.56
C GLN A 840 -31.16 25.98 17.70
N GLN A 841 -32.12 26.06 16.78
CA GLN A 841 -32.39 24.99 15.82
C GLN A 841 -31.15 24.65 14.96
N CYS A 842 -30.47 25.65 14.41
CA CYS A 842 -29.25 25.46 13.62
C CYS A 842 -28.11 24.84 14.45
N CYS A 843 -27.94 25.27 15.70
CA CYS A 843 -26.94 24.73 16.61
C CYS A 843 -27.24 23.27 16.99
N CYS A 844 -28.48 22.95 17.36
CA CYS A 844 -28.91 21.57 17.60
C CYS A 844 -28.67 20.70 16.36
N TRP A 845 -28.96 21.20 15.16
CA TRP A 845 -28.70 20.46 13.92
C TRP A 845 -27.20 20.23 13.65
N ALA A 846 -26.35 21.19 13.98
CA ALA A 846 -24.90 21.01 13.93
C ALA A 846 -24.44 19.92 14.90
N LEU A 847 -24.96 19.92 16.13
CA LEU A 847 -24.64 18.89 17.13
C LEU A 847 -25.12 17.49 16.69
N ILE A 848 -26.32 17.35 16.10
CA ILE A 848 -26.78 16.08 15.49
C ILE A 848 -25.76 15.58 14.46
N SER A 849 -25.29 16.46 13.59
CA SER A 849 -24.41 16.08 12.48
C SER A 849 -22.99 15.76 12.93
N LEU A 850 -22.55 16.33 14.07
CA LEU A 850 -21.27 16.02 14.71
C LEU A 850 -21.35 14.73 15.54
N ALA A 851 -22.49 14.49 16.19
CA ALA A 851 -22.79 13.31 17.00
C ALA A 851 -23.17 12.10 16.13
N GLY A 852 -22.19 11.43 15.54
CA GLY A 852 -22.47 10.14 14.90
C GLY A 852 -21.31 9.14 14.95
N SER A 853 -20.53 9.24 16.02
CA SER A 853 -19.73 8.15 16.56
C SER A 853 -19.65 8.35 18.08
N ASP A 854 -19.51 7.27 18.85
CA ASP A 854 -19.46 7.36 20.31
C ASP A 854 -18.35 8.31 20.79
N TYR A 855 -17.20 8.25 20.12
CA TYR A 855 -16.08 9.17 20.34
C TYR A 855 -16.48 10.65 20.21
N MET A 856 -17.24 11.00 19.17
CA MET A 856 -17.72 12.37 19.00
C MET A 856 -18.78 12.74 20.04
N CYS A 857 -19.69 11.81 20.38
CA CYS A 857 -20.72 12.02 21.38
C CYS A 857 -20.14 12.30 22.77
N GLU A 858 -19.14 11.52 23.22
CA GLU A 858 -18.41 11.76 24.46
C GLU A 858 -17.78 13.15 24.48
N HIS A 859 -17.14 13.56 23.39
CA HIS A 859 -16.49 14.87 23.32
C HIS A 859 -17.44 16.05 23.27
N ILE A 860 -18.63 15.87 22.66
CA ILE A 860 -19.71 16.87 22.71
C ILE A 860 -20.25 16.97 24.15
N ALA A 861 -20.52 15.84 24.79
CA ALA A 861 -21.01 15.80 26.17
C ALA A 861 -20.02 16.43 27.15
N ALA A 862 -18.73 16.08 27.06
CA ALA A 862 -17.66 16.62 27.91
C ALA A 862 -17.49 18.15 27.83
N ARG A 863 -17.93 18.78 26.74
CA ARG A 863 -17.90 20.24 26.54
C ARG A 863 -19.18 20.95 26.97
N GLY A 864 -20.14 20.22 27.53
CA GLY A 864 -21.43 20.76 27.96
C GLY A 864 -22.51 20.73 26.88
N GLY A 865 -22.36 19.91 25.83
CA GLY A 865 -23.33 19.83 24.74
C GLY A 865 -24.72 19.37 25.18
N VAL A 866 -24.82 18.43 26.13
CA VAL A 866 -26.10 17.95 26.67
C VAL A 866 -26.85 19.10 27.37
N GLY A 867 -26.19 19.79 28.30
CA GLY A 867 -26.78 20.95 29.00
C GLY A 867 -27.12 22.08 28.04
N GLY A 868 -26.30 22.33 27.01
CA GLY A 868 -26.58 23.30 25.96
C GLY A 868 -27.88 22.99 25.20
N VAL A 869 -28.10 21.73 24.81
CA VAL A 869 -29.32 21.29 24.12
C VAL A 869 -30.55 21.37 25.03
N VAL A 870 -30.43 20.92 26.29
CA VAL A 870 -31.52 21.03 27.27
C VAL A 870 -31.91 22.48 27.49
N ALA A 871 -30.93 23.38 27.69
CA ALA A 871 -31.17 24.81 27.84
C ALA A 871 -31.85 25.43 26.61
N ALA A 872 -31.46 25.02 25.40
CA ALA A 872 -32.11 25.45 24.17
C ALA A 872 -33.60 25.06 24.14
N MET A 873 -33.90 23.80 24.47
CA MET A 873 -35.28 23.30 24.52
C MET A 873 -36.11 24.00 25.60
N LEU A 874 -35.51 24.36 26.75
CA LEU A 874 -36.20 25.12 27.80
C LEU A 874 -36.44 26.58 27.40
N ASN A 875 -35.43 27.25 26.84
CA ASN A 875 -35.53 28.66 26.46
C ASN A 875 -36.42 28.90 25.23
N CYS A 876 -36.57 27.88 24.37
CA CYS A 876 -37.39 27.89 23.16
C CYS A 876 -38.48 26.80 23.22
N HIS A 877 -39.11 26.64 24.39
CA HIS A 877 -40.11 25.59 24.65
C HIS A 877 -41.34 25.63 23.73
N ALA A 878 -41.66 26.80 23.15
CA ALA A 878 -42.81 26.98 22.26
C ALA A 878 -42.49 26.76 20.77
N ASP A 879 -41.23 26.52 20.40
CA ASP A 879 -40.83 26.32 19.00
C ASP A 879 -40.67 24.83 18.70
N ALA A 880 -41.53 24.31 17.81
CA ALA A 880 -41.51 22.91 17.41
C ALA A 880 -40.17 22.50 16.75
N GLY A 881 -39.51 23.41 16.03
CA GLY A 881 -38.22 23.16 15.41
C GLY A 881 -37.16 22.89 16.47
N VAL A 882 -37.02 23.78 17.45
CA VAL A 882 -36.04 23.59 18.54
C VAL A 882 -36.32 22.33 19.33
N GLN A 883 -37.59 22.02 19.64
CA GLN A 883 -37.92 20.77 20.31
C GLN A 883 -37.53 19.54 19.48
N TYR A 884 -37.88 19.52 18.19
CA TYR A 884 -37.56 18.40 17.31
C TYR A 884 -36.05 18.16 17.15
N TYR A 885 -35.30 19.20 16.77
CA TYR A 885 -33.85 19.09 16.59
C TYR A 885 -33.11 18.93 17.93
N GLY A 886 -33.62 19.50 19.02
CA GLY A 886 -33.09 19.31 20.36
C GLY A 886 -33.24 17.87 20.84
N SER A 887 -34.45 17.30 20.76
CA SER A 887 -34.69 15.89 21.10
C SER A 887 -33.87 14.94 20.23
N TRP A 888 -33.69 15.24 18.94
CA TRP A 888 -32.85 14.42 18.06
C TRP A 888 -31.36 14.54 18.43
N ALA A 889 -30.87 15.74 18.77
CA ALA A 889 -29.51 15.92 19.26
C ALA A 889 -29.27 15.12 20.55
N LEU A 890 -30.20 15.19 21.51
CA LEU A 890 -30.14 14.40 22.74
C LEU A 890 -30.12 12.90 22.43
N LEU A 891 -31.03 12.42 21.56
CA LEU A 891 -31.09 11.02 21.18
C LEU A 891 -29.75 10.51 20.65
N ASN A 892 -29.11 11.24 19.72
CA ASN A 892 -27.82 10.86 19.18
C ASN A 892 -26.72 10.83 20.24
N LEU A 893 -26.76 11.73 21.23
CA LEU A 893 -25.78 11.80 22.30
C LEU A 893 -25.94 10.69 23.34
N VAL A 894 -27.18 10.31 23.67
CA VAL A 894 -27.47 9.29 24.70
C VAL A 894 -27.52 7.86 24.15
N SER A 895 -27.60 7.71 22.83
CA SER A 895 -27.60 6.39 22.17
C SER A 895 -26.20 5.76 22.25
N GLY A 896 -26.02 4.82 23.19
CA GLY A 896 -24.83 3.94 23.23
C GLY A 896 -23.76 4.26 24.27
N ILE A 897 -23.91 5.32 25.09
CA ILE A 897 -22.90 5.70 26.11
C ILE A 897 -23.54 5.92 27.49
N ASP A 898 -23.36 4.97 28.40
CA ASP A 898 -23.94 4.99 29.75
C ASP A 898 -23.53 6.23 30.58
N THR A 899 -22.28 6.70 30.43
CA THR A 899 -21.79 7.89 31.15
C THR A 899 -22.54 9.14 30.71
N VAL A 900 -22.78 9.31 29.41
CA VAL A 900 -23.56 10.43 28.86
C VAL A 900 -25.04 10.30 29.23
N GLN A 901 -25.60 9.09 29.25
CA GLN A 901 -26.97 8.85 29.73
C GLN A 901 -27.14 9.27 31.19
N SER A 902 -26.21 8.88 32.06
CA SER A 902 -26.24 9.25 33.48
C SER A 902 -26.18 10.77 33.68
N PHE A 903 -25.37 11.46 32.89
CA PHE A 903 -25.27 12.92 32.90
C PHE A 903 -26.55 13.58 32.35
N ALA A 904 -27.10 13.08 31.25
CA ALA A 904 -28.34 13.59 30.67
C ALA A 904 -29.54 13.46 31.62
N ARG A 905 -29.61 12.37 32.42
CA ARG A 905 -30.60 12.22 33.50
C ARG A 905 -30.45 13.32 34.56
N GLN A 906 -29.22 13.61 34.97
CA GLN A 906 -28.94 14.65 35.98
C GLN A 906 -29.28 16.06 35.47
N GLU A 907 -29.06 16.33 34.18
CA GLU A 907 -29.38 17.61 33.53
C GLU A 907 -30.87 17.78 33.21
N GLY A 908 -31.73 16.80 33.53
CA GLY A 908 -33.18 16.90 33.36
C GLY A 908 -33.67 16.63 31.93
N ALA A 909 -32.92 15.85 31.13
CA ALA A 909 -33.27 15.57 29.74
C ALA A 909 -34.60 14.81 29.59
N ILE A 910 -34.99 13.99 30.57
CA ILE A 910 -36.25 13.23 30.55
C ILE A 910 -37.42 14.22 30.66
N GLU A 911 -37.40 15.08 31.67
CA GLU A 911 -38.48 16.04 31.96
C GLU A 911 -38.67 17.02 30.80
N VAL A 912 -37.58 17.45 30.18
CA VAL A 912 -37.63 18.34 29.01
C VAL A 912 -38.23 17.64 27.79
N CYS A 913 -37.87 16.38 27.54
CA CYS A 913 -38.45 15.59 26.46
C CYS A 913 -39.94 15.28 26.70
N GLU A 914 -40.35 14.93 27.91
CA GLU A 914 -41.76 14.72 28.27
C GLU A 914 -42.58 16.01 28.10
N ALA A 915 -42.03 17.16 28.53
CA ALA A 915 -42.66 18.46 28.33
C ALA A 915 -42.81 18.77 26.83
N ALA A 916 -41.79 18.49 26.02
CA ALA A 916 -41.85 18.65 24.57
C ALA A 916 -42.96 17.78 23.94
N MET A 917 -43.06 16.51 24.36
CA MET A 917 -44.11 15.60 23.91
C MET A 917 -45.51 16.09 24.31
N ALA A 918 -45.66 16.59 25.54
CA ALA A 918 -46.94 17.11 26.02
C ALA A 918 -47.36 18.39 25.28
N CYS A 919 -46.41 19.29 24.99
CA CYS A 919 -46.66 20.53 24.26
C CYS A 919 -46.94 20.31 22.77
N PHE A 920 -46.39 19.25 22.16
CA PHE A 920 -46.48 18.97 20.73
C PHE A 920 -47.04 17.56 20.45
N ALA A 921 -48.20 17.25 21.03
CA ALA A 921 -48.86 15.94 20.90
C ALA A 921 -49.09 15.49 19.44
N ASP A 922 -49.36 16.44 18.53
CA ASP A 922 -49.66 16.16 17.11
C ASP A 922 -48.41 16.14 16.21
N HIS A 923 -47.20 16.35 16.76
CA HIS A 923 -45.97 16.39 15.97
C HIS A 923 -45.22 15.07 16.05
N ASP A 924 -45.49 14.17 15.10
CA ASP A 924 -44.93 12.80 15.04
C ASP A 924 -43.41 12.75 15.28
N GLY A 925 -42.65 13.66 14.66
CA GLY A 925 -41.19 13.68 14.82
C GLY A 925 -40.70 13.99 16.24
N ILE A 926 -41.43 14.83 16.99
CA ILE A 926 -41.09 15.16 18.38
C ILE A 926 -41.47 13.97 19.26
N GLN A 927 -42.67 13.41 19.06
CA GLN A 927 -43.11 12.21 19.78
C GLN A 927 -42.12 11.06 19.64
N ASP A 928 -41.67 10.79 18.41
CA ASP A 928 -40.70 9.74 18.10
C ASP A 928 -39.34 10.00 18.76
N LYS A 929 -38.74 11.17 18.52
CA LYS A 929 -37.39 11.47 18.99
C LYS A 929 -37.32 11.68 20.50
N ALA A 930 -38.24 12.46 21.07
CA ALA A 930 -38.30 12.70 22.51
C ALA A 930 -38.70 11.43 23.27
N GLY A 931 -39.66 10.65 22.75
CA GLY A 931 -40.05 9.37 23.33
C GLY A 931 -38.88 8.38 23.36
N SER A 932 -38.11 8.29 22.27
CA SER A 932 -36.91 7.46 22.23
C SER A 932 -35.85 7.88 23.27
N VAL A 933 -35.70 9.19 23.54
CA VAL A 933 -34.80 9.68 24.60
C VAL A 933 -35.31 9.23 25.97
N VAL A 934 -36.62 9.38 26.24
CA VAL A 934 -37.23 8.94 27.50
C VAL A 934 -37.06 7.43 27.69
N ASP A 935 -37.32 6.63 26.65
CA ASP A 935 -37.15 5.17 26.69
C ASP A 935 -35.70 4.79 26.99
N VAL A 936 -34.72 5.36 26.28
CA VAL A 936 -33.29 5.09 26.50
C VAL A 936 -32.86 5.46 27.92
N LEU A 937 -33.33 6.59 28.44
CA LEU A 937 -32.92 7.08 29.76
C LEU A 937 -33.69 6.43 30.91
N SER A 938 -34.84 5.78 30.70
CA SER A 938 -35.67 5.21 31.77
C SER A 938 -35.31 3.77 32.17
N VAL A 939 -34.44 3.08 31.41
CA VAL A 939 -34.19 1.63 31.55
C VAL A 939 -33.38 1.22 32.81
N ASP A 940 -32.79 2.15 33.58
CA ASP A 940 -31.95 1.83 34.75
C ASP A 940 -32.44 2.41 36.10
N LEU A 941 -33.72 2.29 36.43
CA LEU A 941 -34.14 2.38 37.83
C LEU A 941 -34.18 0.96 38.42
N PRO A 942 -33.18 0.51 39.21
CA PRO A 942 -33.31 -0.72 39.97
C PRO A 942 -34.43 -0.55 40.99
N ASP A 943 -35.45 -1.42 40.88
CA ASP A 943 -36.50 -1.61 41.88
C ASP A 943 -35.88 -1.76 43.27
N THR A 944 -35.87 -0.67 44.03
CA THR A 944 -35.54 -0.69 45.46
C THR A 944 -36.82 -0.86 46.26
N GLU A 945 -37.58 -1.93 45.99
CA GLU A 945 -38.61 -2.39 46.93
C GLU A 945 -39.00 -3.84 46.63
N SER A 946 -38.39 -4.78 47.34
CA SER A 946 -38.99 -6.09 47.59
C SER A 946 -38.63 -6.57 49.00
N PRO A 947 -39.60 -7.07 49.80
CA PRO A 947 -39.43 -7.24 51.24
C PRO A 947 -38.74 -8.58 51.57
N LEU A 948 -37.96 -8.56 52.65
CA LEU A 948 -37.31 -9.70 53.28
C LEU A 948 -38.26 -10.89 53.54
N PRO A 949 -37.83 -12.15 53.36
CA PRO A 949 -38.63 -13.30 53.72
C PRO A 949 -38.67 -13.48 55.24
N SER A 950 -39.88 -13.62 55.77
CA SER A 950 -40.17 -13.93 57.17
C SER A 950 -39.65 -15.30 57.56
N SER A 951 -38.93 -15.35 58.67
CA SER A 951 -38.59 -16.56 59.41
C SER A 951 -39.81 -17.12 60.14
N SER A 952 -40.18 -18.35 59.81
CA SER A 952 -40.78 -19.34 60.72
C SER A 952 -40.75 -20.72 60.07
#